data_AF-A0A959XMK2-F1
#
_entry.id   AF-A0A959XMK2-F1
#
_cell.length_a   1.000
_cell.length_b   1.000
_cell.length_c   1.000
_cell.angle_alpha   90.00
_cell.angle_beta   90.00
_cell.angle_gamma   90.00
#
_symmetry.space_group_name_H-M   'P 1'
#
loop_
_entity.id
_entity.type
_entity.pdbx_description
1 polymer ?
#
loop_
_entity_poly.entity_id
_entity_poly.type
_entity_poly.pdbx_seq_one_letter_code
_entity_poly.pdbx_strand_id
1 'polypeptide(L)'
;MRRALTILLLLTIAGAAGWTLYRWKAPGTQRSDPWRSVPARSAVILEIPDALSTWDAFTHTSQLWGAFEQVPGIASASDLLAKVVAQLETDRAFEQSVAGVPLLVALMRDGGEHLGCLLVFAPDHMSSEGVATIAGILGADVSALNNGQVVEVRPDTALPALSVRIVNGVWTIASSAGVLEEADLQRAQPSITADSVLARAMNTLGAGAEAHLLVHTERAFGTLGTWWTPDVMKDLSTPNGWVALDVRSRPDALIMSGLLVPMQDDPALATLAEQGVGPLGVTRVLPAEVSWLYAEHVADPMRYLSTSGVPEEEQTHANALFGWVRGTVATARTSDPEGARGGVWALFGTDDPESARQALDGLCTSPCDTLSYRSHRMSELPLTHAYERLLGPSFAAFERPWWTVLGTTVVMAQDVNALRISIDVYNDGNTLAEDERTLSWLARISAEAGRMHWCDVARCTALIQQGMRADAASAFAHHTDLWSQLGGVSVQLSPGQHGMHHVTIGAQFAPLEDRGTRLLWAAEIGPLSGRKPDILRNHTNNTREVLVQDAAHRIHLVSSTGKVLWSRAMDGPILGDVHQVDRFRNGKLQVMFNTAGQLHQIDRNGKDVDGFPVTLRSQATAPMAVFDYDAQRDYRIILPTADGRIMNFGIDGMVVKGWEAAPLAVPAVNAVRHVRIKNKDFLLVVGGSGKVLLLDRRGVEREKAGLVLPDTTVIADITPGNDILSTRVIWSDSTAALFSGALNGTIDRLASPGSGVVLPGDRNADGSLDVLRITADSLIMTRAGRPVFSRSFGAALLPRADRYAMNGGAMIGVVVPDRAQVLLVDGMGHALKNMPLEGVSPFSIADLNLDGTLELITTRANGSLVAYQLP
;
A
#
# COMPACT_ATOMS: atom_id res chain seq x y z
N MET A 1 -60.76 -35.29 -28.01
CA MET A 1 -59.92 -34.42 -27.14
C MET A 1 -58.87 -33.61 -27.90
N ARG A 2 -57.99 -34.21 -28.73
CA ARG A 2 -56.94 -33.44 -29.44
C ARG A 2 -57.44 -32.29 -30.32
N ARG A 3 -58.50 -32.47 -31.11
CA ARG A 3 -59.09 -31.40 -31.94
C ARG A 3 -59.70 -30.24 -31.14
N ALA A 4 -60.24 -30.52 -29.95
CA ALA A 4 -60.81 -29.50 -29.07
C ALA A 4 -59.71 -28.65 -28.41
N LEU A 5 -58.58 -29.28 -28.03
CA LEU A 5 -57.43 -28.56 -27.48
C LEU A 5 -56.76 -27.64 -28.51
N THR A 6 -56.64 -28.08 -29.77
CA THR A 6 -56.06 -27.24 -30.83
C THR A 6 -56.94 -26.03 -31.14
N ILE A 7 -58.27 -26.20 -31.13
CA ILE A 7 -59.20 -25.08 -31.32
C ILE A 7 -59.15 -24.13 -30.12
N LEU A 8 -59.04 -24.65 -28.89
CA LEU A 8 -58.90 -23.82 -27.69
C LEU A 8 -57.60 -23.00 -27.70
N LEU A 9 -56.49 -23.61 -28.15
CA LEU A 9 -55.18 -22.95 -28.29
C LEU A 9 -55.21 -21.87 -29.38
N LEU A 10 -55.82 -22.15 -30.53
CA LEU A 10 -55.96 -21.17 -31.60
C LEU A 10 -56.89 -20.01 -31.21
N LEU A 11 -57.94 -20.26 -30.44
CA LEU A 11 -58.81 -19.22 -29.89
C LEU A 11 -58.11 -18.38 -28.80
N THR A 12 -57.21 -18.97 -28.01
CA THR A 12 -56.40 -18.21 -27.05
C THR A 12 -55.34 -17.38 -27.73
N ILE A 13 -54.68 -17.89 -28.78
CA ILE A 13 -53.72 -17.12 -29.58
C ILE A 13 -54.44 -16.01 -30.35
N ALA A 14 -55.58 -16.28 -30.98
CA ALA A 14 -56.38 -15.28 -31.67
C ALA A 14 -56.99 -14.25 -30.70
N GLY A 15 -57.39 -14.68 -29.49
CA GLY A 15 -57.83 -13.80 -28.41
C GLY A 15 -56.70 -12.92 -27.88
N ALA A 16 -55.50 -13.46 -27.71
CA ALA A 16 -54.30 -12.70 -27.31
C ALA A 16 -53.85 -11.71 -28.40
N ALA A 17 -53.90 -12.12 -29.67
CA ALA A 17 -53.65 -11.26 -30.83
C ALA A 17 -54.72 -10.17 -30.98
N GLY A 18 -55.99 -10.50 -30.76
CA GLY A 18 -57.11 -9.56 -30.75
C GLY A 18 -57.01 -8.55 -29.60
N TRP A 19 -56.60 -8.99 -28.42
CA TRP A 19 -56.37 -8.13 -27.25
C TRP A 19 -55.18 -7.20 -27.43
N THR A 20 -54.08 -7.67 -28.02
CA THR A 20 -52.91 -6.85 -28.37
C THR A 20 -53.23 -5.83 -29.48
N LEU A 21 -53.97 -6.23 -30.51
CA LEU A 21 -54.43 -5.32 -31.57
C LEU A 21 -55.47 -4.29 -31.09
N TYR A 22 -56.33 -4.68 -30.12
CA TYR A 22 -57.27 -3.76 -29.47
C TYR A 22 -56.54 -2.75 -28.57
N ARG A 23 -55.50 -3.17 -27.83
CA ARG A 23 -54.61 -2.26 -27.10
C ARG A 23 -53.83 -1.31 -28.01
N TRP A 24 -53.49 -1.71 -29.23
CA TRP A 24 -52.89 -0.82 -30.25
C TRP A 24 -53.86 0.19 -30.84
N LYS A 25 -55.19 -0.02 -30.73
CA LYS A 25 -56.23 0.90 -31.21
C LYS A 25 -56.88 1.75 -30.12
N ALA A 26 -56.55 1.54 -28.84
CA ALA A 26 -56.82 2.55 -27.84
C ALA A 26 -56.09 3.83 -28.27
N PRO A 27 -56.73 5.00 -28.33
CA PRO A 27 -56.03 6.24 -28.59
C PRO A 27 -55.03 6.41 -27.46
N GLY A 28 -53.76 6.05 -27.72
CA GLY A 28 -52.68 6.30 -26.79
C GLY A 28 -52.67 7.80 -26.56
N THR A 29 -52.91 8.21 -25.32
CA THR A 29 -52.47 9.53 -24.86
C THR A 29 -51.04 9.69 -25.35
N GLN A 30 -50.82 10.69 -26.19
CA GLN A 30 -49.55 10.91 -26.86
C GLN A 30 -48.47 11.04 -25.80
N ARG A 31 -47.70 9.96 -25.58
CA ARG A 31 -46.69 9.90 -24.52
C ARG A 31 -45.67 10.99 -24.78
N SER A 32 -45.48 11.88 -23.80
CA SER A 32 -44.48 12.94 -23.89
C SER A 32 -43.10 12.28 -23.95
N ASP A 33 -42.36 12.50 -25.03
CA ASP A 33 -41.05 11.88 -25.24
C ASP A 33 -39.95 12.73 -24.57
N PRO A 34 -39.32 12.27 -23.46
CA PRO A 34 -38.30 13.04 -22.76
C PRO A 34 -37.04 13.27 -23.62
N TRP A 35 -36.75 12.37 -24.57
CA TRP A 35 -35.60 12.49 -25.49
C TRP A 35 -35.69 13.67 -26.44
N ARG A 36 -36.85 14.31 -26.58
CA ARG A 36 -37.00 15.57 -27.34
C ARG A 36 -36.42 16.79 -26.63
N SER A 37 -36.19 16.70 -25.33
CA SER A 37 -35.61 17.82 -24.55
C SER A 37 -34.12 17.64 -24.28
N VAL A 38 -33.51 16.53 -24.70
CA VAL A 38 -32.08 16.25 -24.50
C VAL A 38 -31.27 16.90 -25.64
N PRO A 39 -30.46 17.95 -25.38
CA PRO A 39 -29.77 18.71 -26.40
C PRO A 39 -28.83 17.84 -27.26
N ALA A 40 -28.80 18.10 -28.57
CA ALA A 40 -27.99 17.35 -29.52
C ALA A 40 -26.49 17.43 -29.23
N ARG A 41 -26.04 18.46 -28.50
CA ARG A 41 -24.64 18.67 -28.06
C ARG A 41 -24.28 17.93 -26.76
N SER A 42 -25.19 17.14 -26.20
CA SER A 42 -24.91 16.35 -24.99
C SER A 42 -23.67 15.48 -25.19
N ALA A 43 -22.82 15.48 -24.17
CA ALA A 43 -21.57 14.72 -24.13
C ALA A 43 -21.77 13.36 -23.47
N VAL A 44 -22.57 13.32 -22.40
CA VAL A 44 -22.92 12.10 -21.66
C VAL A 44 -24.42 12.13 -21.41
N ILE A 45 -25.09 10.99 -21.59
CA ILE A 45 -26.51 10.80 -21.26
C ILE A 45 -26.63 9.53 -20.44
N LEU A 46 -27.12 9.64 -19.21
CA LEU A 46 -27.49 8.52 -18.37
C LEU A 46 -29.01 8.36 -18.42
N GLU A 47 -29.48 7.23 -18.95
CA GLU A 47 -30.87 6.82 -18.88
C GLU A 47 -31.05 5.85 -17.71
N ILE A 48 -31.93 6.19 -16.78
CA ILE A 48 -32.30 5.32 -15.67
C ILE A 48 -33.76 4.90 -15.90
N PRO A 49 -34.01 3.68 -16.41
CA PRO A 49 -35.36 3.25 -16.79
C PRO A 49 -36.37 3.31 -15.65
N ASP A 50 -35.93 2.96 -14.43
CA ASP A 50 -36.71 3.09 -13.20
C ASP A 50 -35.83 3.76 -12.14
N ALA A 51 -35.91 5.09 -12.08
CA ALA A 51 -35.04 5.92 -11.25
C ALA A 51 -35.14 5.59 -9.75
N LEU A 52 -36.33 5.26 -9.27
CA LEU A 52 -36.60 5.08 -7.85
C LEU A 52 -36.08 3.72 -7.36
N SER A 53 -36.37 2.65 -8.08
CA SER A 53 -35.84 1.32 -7.73
C SER A 53 -34.33 1.23 -7.91
N THR A 54 -33.80 1.86 -8.96
CA THR A 54 -32.35 1.92 -9.19
C THR A 54 -31.65 2.68 -8.07
N TRP A 55 -32.22 3.82 -7.66
CA TRP A 55 -31.71 4.58 -6.52
C TRP A 55 -31.71 3.78 -5.21
N ASP A 56 -32.82 3.12 -4.90
CA ASP A 56 -32.94 2.29 -3.69
C ASP A 56 -31.88 1.18 -3.66
N ALA A 57 -31.69 0.48 -4.78
CA ALA A 57 -30.66 -0.54 -4.93
C ALA A 57 -29.24 0.03 -4.77
N PHE A 58 -28.96 1.18 -5.39
CA PHE A 58 -27.64 1.80 -5.39
C PHE A 58 -27.25 2.31 -4.00
N THR A 59 -28.18 2.94 -3.29
CA THR A 59 -27.92 3.56 -1.96
C THR A 59 -27.78 2.54 -0.83
N HIS A 60 -28.53 1.43 -0.85
CA HIS A 60 -28.51 0.46 0.25
C HIS A 60 -27.37 -0.57 0.17
N THR A 61 -26.84 -0.81 -1.04
CA THR A 61 -25.88 -1.91 -1.26
C THR A 61 -24.49 -1.45 -1.67
N SER A 62 -24.35 -0.29 -2.32
CA SER A 62 -23.08 0.18 -2.89
C SER A 62 -22.21 0.90 -1.87
N GLN A 63 -21.07 0.32 -1.54
CA GLN A 63 -20.02 0.95 -0.75
C GLN A 63 -19.37 2.11 -1.50
N LEU A 64 -19.30 2.03 -2.84
CA LEU A 64 -18.87 3.15 -3.68
C LEU A 64 -19.78 4.36 -3.47
N TRP A 65 -21.09 4.15 -3.47
CA TRP A 65 -22.05 5.24 -3.25
C TRP A 65 -21.86 5.87 -1.87
N GLY A 66 -21.76 5.05 -0.81
CA GLY A 66 -21.49 5.56 0.54
C GLY A 66 -20.18 6.35 0.67
N ALA A 67 -19.16 6.05 -0.12
CA ALA A 67 -17.95 6.86 -0.19
C ALA A 67 -18.22 8.22 -0.87
N PHE A 68 -18.93 8.22 -2.02
CA PHE A 68 -19.26 9.44 -2.76
C PHE A 68 -20.23 10.38 -2.03
N GLU A 69 -21.10 9.86 -1.16
CA GLU A 69 -21.98 10.68 -0.31
C GLU A 69 -21.22 11.61 0.65
N GLN A 70 -19.90 11.43 0.82
CA GLN A 70 -19.07 12.38 1.57
C GLN A 70 -18.85 13.70 0.81
N VAL A 71 -19.15 13.75 -0.49
CA VAL A 71 -19.07 14.97 -1.31
C VAL A 71 -20.35 15.78 -1.11
N PRO A 72 -20.28 17.06 -0.65
CA PRO A 72 -21.47 17.84 -0.28
C PRO A 72 -22.56 17.93 -1.34
N GLY A 73 -22.20 18.08 -2.61
CA GLY A 73 -23.18 18.13 -3.71
C GLY A 73 -23.89 16.80 -3.95
N ILE A 74 -23.21 15.67 -3.75
CA ILE A 74 -23.79 14.32 -3.88
C ILE A 74 -24.69 14.03 -2.67
N ALA A 75 -24.23 14.36 -1.46
CA ALA A 75 -25.04 14.26 -0.24
C ALA A 75 -26.37 15.02 -0.39
N SER A 76 -26.31 16.26 -0.87
CA SER A 76 -27.50 17.09 -1.08
C SER A 76 -28.46 16.52 -2.14
N ALA A 77 -27.92 15.99 -3.25
CA ALA A 77 -28.74 15.29 -4.23
C ALA A 77 -29.39 14.02 -3.64
N SER A 78 -28.66 13.30 -2.78
CA SER A 78 -29.16 12.13 -2.05
C SER A 78 -30.30 12.48 -1.12
N ASP A 79 -30.17 13.56 -0.34
CA ASP A 79 -31.21 14.06 0.55
C ASP A 79 -32.48 14.49 -0.21
N LEU A 80 -32.35 15.09 -1.39
CA LEU A 80 -33.50 15.46 -2.22
C LEU A 80 -34.25 14.22 -2.74
N LEU A 81 -33.53 13.20 -3.20
CA LEU A 81 -34.13 11.95 -3.64
C LEU A 81 -34.77 11.19 -2.47
N ALA A 82 -34.14 11.19 -1.29
CA ALA A 82 -34.72 10.62 -0.08
C ALA A 82 -36.04 11.30 0.31
N LYS A 83 -36.14 12.63 0.16
CA LYS A 83 -37.40 13.37 0.36
C LYS A 83 -38.48 12.96 -0.64
N VAL A 84 -38.12 12.71 -1.91
CA VAL A 84 -39.06 12.20 -2.92
C VAL A 84 -39.55 10.80 -2.53
N VAL A 85 -38.65 9.89 -2.16
CA VAL A 85 -38.98 8.52 -1.72
C VAL A 85 -39.89 8.52 -0.50
N ALA A 86 -39.61 9.34 0.51
CA ALA A 86 -40.44 9.45 1.70
C ALA A 86 -41.88 9.91 1.38
N GLN A 87 -42.07 10.77 0.37
CA GLN A 87 -43.41 11.17 -0.06
C GLN A 87 -44.14 10.03 -0.78
N LEU A 88 -43.43 9.23 -1.57
CA LEU A 88 -44.00 8.09 -2.30
C LEU A 88 -44.57 7.01 -1.36
N GLU A 89 -43.96 6.81 -0.18
CA GLU A 89 -44.47 5.88 0.84
C GLU A 89 -45.83 6.31 1.41
N THR A 90 -46.16 7.60 1.33
CA THR A 90 -47.37 8.19 1.94
C THR A 90 -48.45 8.55 0.92
N ASP A 91 -48.07 8.76 -0.35
CA ASP A 91 -48.99 9.13 -1.44
C ASP A 91 -48.92 8.13 -2.59
N ARG A 92 -49.89 7.20 -2.60
CA ARG A 92 -50.05 6.17 -3.63
C ARG A 92 -50.40 6.74 -5.02
N ALA A 93 -51.04 7.91 -5.08
CA ALA A 93 -51.38 8.52 -6.37
C ALA A 93 -50.13 9.16 -6.99
N PHE A 94 -49.28 9.77 -6.16
CA PHE A 94 -47.97 10.24 -6.57
C PHE A 94 -47.06 9.08 -7.00
N GLU A 95 -47.02 7.99 -6.23
CA GLU A 95 -46.29 6.75 -6.57
C GLU A 95 -46.64 6.24 -7.97
N GLN A 96 -47.93 6.11 -8.28
CA GLN A 96 -48.39 5.64 -9.59
C GLN A 96 -48.03 6.59 -10.75
N SER A 97 -47.80 7.88 -10.46
CA SER A 97 -47.47 8.87 -11.48
C SER A 97 -45.99 8.88 -11.88
N VAL A 98 -45.10 8.44 -11.00
CA VAL A 98 -43.64 8.45 -11.22
C VAL A 98 -43.03 7.05 -11.35
N ALA A 99 -43.75 5.98 -10.98
CA ALA A 99 -43.29 4.61 -11.13
C ALA A 99 -43.05 4.24 -12.61
N GLY A 100 -41.88 3.65 -12.90
CA GLY A 100 -41.50 3.26 -14.27
C GLY A 100 -41.32 4.42 -15.25
N VAL A 101 -41.21 5.66 -14.75
CA VAL A 101 -40.88 6.84 -15.57
C VAL A 101 -39.35 6.92 -15.69
N PRO A 102 -38.79 6.88 -16.91
CA PRO A 102 -37.36 6.98 -17.10
C PRO A 102 -36.87 8.38 -16.74
N LEU A 103 -35.74 8.44 -16.03
CA LEU A 103 -35.01 9.68 -15.78
C LEU A 103 -33.81 9.75 -16.73
N LEU A 104 -33.73 10.82 -17.51
CA LEU A 104 -32.57 11.12 -18.34
C LEU A 104 -31.74 12.19 -17.65
N VAL A 105 -30.44 11.95 -17.50
CA VAL A 105 -29.46 12.93 -17.02
C VAL A 105 -28.46 13.20 -18.13
N ALA A 106 -28.47 14.42 -18.67
CA ALA A 106 -27.57 14.83 -19.75
C ALA A 106 -26.52 15.82 -19.23
N LEU A 107 -25.25 15.54 -19.54
CA LEU A 107 -24.12 16.42 -19.26
C LEU A 107 -23.60 17.03 -20.55
N MET A 108 -23.31 18.32 -20.52
CA MET A 108 -22.80 19.08 -21.67
C MET A 108 -21.93 20.25 -21.24
N ARG A 109 -21.16 20.83 -22.15
CA ARG A 109 -20.50 22.11 -21.87
C ARG A 109 -21.54 23.23 -21.75
N ASP A 110 -21.38 24.05 -20.72
CA ASP A 110 -22.16 25.25 -20.47
C ASP A 110 -21.21 26.46 -20.53
N GLY A 111 -21.25 27.20 -21.64
CA GLY A 111 -20.26 28.23 -21.93
C GLY A 111 -18.83 27.68 -22.14
N GLY A 112 -17.83 28.50 -21.81
CA GLY A 112 -16.42 28.20 -22.09
C GLY A 112 -15.79 27.14 -21.19
N GLU A 113 -16.02 27.21 -19.87
CA GLU A 113 -15.30 26.41 -18.87
C GLU A 113 -16.19 25.72 -17.81
N HIS A 114 -17.52 25.68 -17.99
CA HIS A 114 -18.42 25.00 -17.04
C HIS A 114 -19.07 23.74 -17.63
N LEU A 115 -19.40 22.80 -16.74
CA LEU A 115 -20.20 21.63 -17.06
C LEU A 115 -21.66 21.88 -16.65
N GLY A 116 -22.55 21.80 -17.62
CA GLY A 116 -23.99 21.86 -17.42
C GLY A 116 -24.60 20.48 -17.23
N CYS A 117 -25.58 20.38 -16.34
CA CYS A 117 -26.36 19.17 -16.09
C CYS A 117 -27.85 19.44 -16.32
N LEU A 118 -28.51 18.54 -17.03
CA LEU A 118 -29.93 18.59 -17.33
C LEU A 118 -30.59 17.27 -16.92
N LEU A 119 -31.60 17.34 -16.06
CA LEU A 119 -32.46 16.22 -15.71
C LEU A 119 -33.77 16.35 -16.47
N VAL A 120 -34.19 15.28 -17.14
CA VAL A 120 -35.43 15.23 -17.92
C VAL A 120 -36.22 13.99 -17.56
N PHE A 121 -37.49 14.17 -17.20
CA PHE A 121 -38.44 13.07 -17.01
C PHE A 121 -39.83 13.50 -17.46
N ALA A 122 -40.64 12.53 -17.86
CA ALA A 122 -41.96 12.79 -18.46
C ALA A 122 -43.00 11.80 -17.90
N PRO A 123 -43.61 12.11 -16.75
CA PRO A 123 -44.64 11.26 -16.17
C PRO A 123 -45.90 11.27 -17.04
N ASP A 124 -46.49 10.09 -17.26
CA ASP A 124 -47.64 9.91 -18.16
C ASP A 124 -48.86 10.74 -17.70
N HIS A 125 -49.12 10.74 -16.39
CA HIS A 125 -50.16 11.54 -15.75
C HIS A 125 -49.72 11.93 -14.32
N MET A 126 -49.29 13.18 -14.14
CA MET A 126 -49.02 13.71 -12.80
C MET A 126 -50.17 14.58 -12.30
N SER A 127 -50.70 14.27 -11.11
CA SER A 127 -51.76 15.06 -10.47
C SER A 127 -51.24 16.44 -10.06
N SER A 128 -52.14 17.41 -9.86
CA SER A 128 -51.77 18.73 -9.31
C SER A 128 -51.10 18.63 -7.94
N GLU A 129 -51.48 17.62 -7.14
CA GLU A 129 -50.85 17.29 -5.86
C GLU A 129 -49.42 16.73 -6.05
N GLY A 130 -49.19 15.89 -7.05
CA GLY A 130 -47.85 15.40 -7.40
C GLY A 130 -46.92 16.51 -7.89
N VAL A 131 -47.42 17.44 -8.72
CA VAL A 131 -46.68 18.64 -9.14
C VAL A 131 -46.34 19.51 -7.91
N ALA A 132 -47.30 19.73 -7.02
CA ALA A 132 -47.09 20.49 -5.79
C ALA A 132 -46.07 19.81 -4.85
N THR A 133 -46.04 18.48 -4.82
CA THR A 133 -45.08 17.70 -4.02
C THR A 133 -43.65 17.90 -4.51
N ILE A 134 -43.38 17.67 -5.80
CA ILE A 134 -42.04 17.88 -6.37
C ILE A 134 -41.62 19.35 -6.27
N ALA A 135 -42.53 20.28 -6.58
CA ALA A 135 -42.28 21.71 -6.44
C ALA A 135 -41.97 22.10 -4.98
N GLY A 136 -42.67 21.53 -4.00
CA GLY A 136 -42.41 21.75 -2.58
C GLY A 136 -41.03 21.25 -2.13
N ILE A 137 -40.59 20.09 -2.63
CA ILE A 137 -39.24 19.56 -2.37
C ILE A 137 -38.16 20.48 -2.96
N LEU A 138 -38.41 21.03 -4.15
CA LEU A 138 -37.49 21.94 -4.83
C LEU A 138 -37.56 23.39 -4.31
N GLY A 139 -38.63 23.76 -3.61
CA GLY A 139 -38.93 25.16 -3.25
C GLY A 139 -39.40 26.02 -4.43
N ALA A 140 -40.04 25.40 -5.43
CA ALA A 140 -40.53 26.06 -6.65
C ALA A 140 -41.96 26.60 -6.50
N ASP A 141 -42.27 27.69 -7.21
CA ASP A 141 -43.64 28.20 -7.35
C ASP A 141 -44.48 27.29 -8.27
N VAL A 142 -45.44 26.58 -7.67
CA VAL A 142 -46.34 25.64 -8.34
C VAL A 142 -47.16 26.31 -9.45
N SER A 143 -47.61 27.55 -9.24
CA SER A 143 -48.44 28.28 -10.21
C SER A 143 -47.61 28.67 -11.43
N ALA A 144 -46.38 29.14 -11.21
CA ALA A 144 -45.45 29.46 -12.29
C ALA A 144 -45.08 28.22 -13.12
N LEU A 145 -44.78 27.08 -12.46
CA LEU A 145 -44.50 25.81 -13.14
C LEU A 145 -45.67 25.31 -13.98
N ASN A 146 -46.90 25.34 -13.44
CA ASN A 146 -48.10 24.93 -14.17
C ASN A 146 -48.39 25.81 -15.40
N ASN A 147 -47.97 27.08 -15.37
CA ASN A 147 -48.07 28.01 -16.50
C ASN A 147 -46.91 27.87 -17.50
N GLY A 148 -46.01 26.90 -17.30
CA GLY A 148 -44.85 26.65 -18.16
C GLY A 148 -43.79 27.75 -18.09
N GLN A 149 -43.76 28.53 -17.00
CA GLN A 149 -42.73 29.53 -16.75
C GLN A 149 -41.46 28.86 -16.19
N VAL A 150 -40.31 29.52 -16.40
CA VAL A 150 -39.04 29.11 -15.79
C VAL A 150 -39.04 29.56 -14.33
N VAL A 151 -38.72 28.65 -13.42
CA VAL A 151 -38.59 28.93 -11.99
C VAL A 151 -37.18 28.62 -11.55
N GLU A 152 -36.50 29.62 -11.00
CA GLU A 152 -35.19 29.45 -10.35
C GLU A 152 -35.38 29.00 -8.91
N VAL A 153 -34.69 27.93 -8.52
CA VAL A 153 -34.75 27.35 -7.18
C VAL A 153 -33.36 27.08 -6.63
N ARG A 154 -33.25 27.06 -5.30
CA ARG A 154 -32.03 26.65 -4.60
C ARG A 154 -32.42 25.75 -3.43
N PRO A 155 -32.67 24.46 -3.70
CA PRO A 155 -33.18 23.54 -2.68
C PRO A 155 -32.15 23.25 -1.58
N ASP A 156 -30.87 23.46 -1.87
CA ASP A 156 -29.76 23.32 -0.92
C ASP A 156 -28.64 24.33 -1.27
N THR A 157 -27.85 24.73 -0.28
CA THR A 157 -26.72 25.64 -0.47
C THR A 157 -25.52 24.95 -1.14
N ALA A 158 -25.40 23.62 -1.01
CA ALA A 158 -24.36 22.80 -1.62
C ALA A 158 -24.59 22.53 -3.12
N LEU A 159 -25.79 22.82 -3.64
CA LEU A 159 -26.14 22.73 -5.06
C LEU A 159 -26.09 24.12 -5.73
N PRO A 160 -25.80 24.19 -7.05
CA PRO A 160 -26.01 25.42 -7.80
C PRO A 160 -27.49 25.82 -7.81
N ALA A 161 -27.77 27.08 -8.19
CA ALA A 161 -29.14 27.46 -8.53
C ALA A 161 -29.63 26.59 -9.70
N LEU A 162 -30.86 26.09 -9.60
CA LEU A 162 -31.46 25.21 -10.59
C LEU A 162 -32.60 25.92 -11.31
N SER A 163 -32.65 25.79 -12.62
CA SER A 163 -33.73 26.30 -13.45
C SER A 163 -34.71 25.17 -13.76
N VAL A 164 -35.96 25.31 -13.34
CA VAL A 164 -37.00 24.28 -13.46
C VAL A 164 -38.10 24.74 -14.40
N ARG A 165 -38.57 23.85 -15.28
CA ARG A 165 -39.68 24.11 -16.20
C ARG A 165 -40.47 22.86 -16.53
N ILE A 166 -41.78 23.01 -16.72
CA ILE A 166 -42.68 21.98 -17.24
C ILE A 166 -43.25 22.44 -18.58
N VAL A 167 -43.07 21.65 -19.64
CA VAL A 167 -43.68 21.92 -20.97
C VAL A 167 -44.23 20.62 -21.54
N ASN A 168 -45.52 20.63 -21.89
CA ASN A 168 -46.22 19.45 -22.44
C ASN A 168 -46.02 18.17 -21.59
N GLY A 169 -46.03 18.32 -20.27
CA GLY A 169 -45.82 17.21 -19.32
C GLY A 169 -44.36 16.76 -19.14
N VAL A 170 -43.40 17.35 -19.86
CA VAL A 170 -41.97 17.07 -19.68
C VAL A 170 -41.39 18.02 -18.64
N TRP A 171 -40.80 17.45 -17.60
CA TRP A 171 -40.03 18.18 -16.60
C TRP A 171 -38.59 18.30 -17.05
N THR A 172 -38.07 19.52 -16.93
CA THR A 172 -36.67 19.84 -17.18
C THR A 172 -36.12 20.60 -15.99
N ILE A 173 -35.08 20.06 -15.35
CA ILE A 173 -34.35 20.68 -14.24
C ILE A 173 -32.91 20.84 -14.70
N ALA A 174 -32.44 22.07 -14.80
CA ALA A 174 -31.11 22.40 -15.33
C ALA A 174 -30.24 23.06 -14.27
N SER A 175 -28.92 22.83 -14.33
CA SER A 175 -27.94 23.49 -13.45
C SER A 175 -27.72 24.98 -13.75
N SER A 176 -28.30 25.49 -14.83
CA SER A 176 -28.27 26.90 -15.22
C SER A 176 -29.39 27.22 -16.21
N ALA A 177 -29.72 28.51 -16.34
CA ALA A 177 -30.69 28.98 -17.33
C ALA A 177 -30.22 28.70 -18.77
N GLY A 178 -28.91 28.79 -19.04
CA GLY A 178 -28.35 28.49 -20.37
C GLY A 178 -28.54 27.03 -20.77
N VAL A 179 -28.38 26.10 -19.84
CA VAL A 179 -28.65 24.66 -20.10
C VAL A 179 -30.14 24.41 -20.35
N LEU A 180 -31.03 25.14 -19.63
CA LEU A 180 -32.46 25.04 -19.85
C LEU A 180 -32.90 25.59 -21.22
N GLU A 181 -32.33 26.72 -21.65
CA GLU A 181 -32.58 27.30 -22.98
C GLU A 181 -32.21 26.33 -24.11
N GLU A 182 -31.13 25.57 -23.95
CA GLU A 182 -30.71 24.57 -24.92
C GLU A 182 -31.67 23.39 -25.01
N ALA A 183 -32.22 22.96 -23.87
CA ALA A 183 -33.27 21.96 -23.84
C ALA A 183 -34.54 22.46 -24.56
N ASP A 184 -34.88 23.74 -24.40
CA ASP A 184 -36.02 24.37 -25.09
C ASP A 184 -35.78 24.50 -26.60
N LEU A 185 -34.58 24.89 -27.02
CA LEU A 185 -34.20 24.94 -28.43
C LEU A 185 -34.26 23.55 -29.08
N GLN A 186 -33.83 22.52 -28.36
CA GLN A 186 -33.85 21.14 -28.85
C GLN A 186 -35.27 20.65 -29.16
N ARG A 187 -36.28 21.07 -28.38
CA ARG A 187 -37.68 20.64 -28.58
C ARG A 187 -38.25 21.04 -29.95
N ALA A 188 -37.69 22.08 -30.57
CA ALA A 188 -38.06 22.53 -31.90
C ALA A 188 -37.32 21.77 -33.03
N GLN A 189 -36.34 20.93 -32.68
CA GLN A 189 -35.51 20.16 -33.61
C GLN A 189 -35.88 18.66 -33.55
N PRO A 190 -35.41 17.84 -34.51
CA PRO A 190 -35.48 16.38 -34.38
C PRO A 190 -34.84 15.93 -33.06
N SER A 191 -35.40 14.90 -32.40
CA SER A 191 -34.79 14.33 -31.18
C SER A 191 -33.36 13.88 -31.45
N ILE A 192 -32.49 13.95 -30.44
CA ILE A 192 -31.13 13.43 -30.54
C ILE A 192 -31.09 11.96 -30.97
N THR A 193 -32.12 11.17 -30.63
CA THR A 193 -32.28 9.77 -31.04
C THR A 193 -32.47 9.57 -32.54
N ALA A 194 -32.68 10.64 -33.32
CA ALA A 194 -32.68 10.60 -34.78
C ALA A 194 -31.26 10.46 -35.37
N ASP A 195 -30.21 10.70 -34.58
CA ASP A 195 -28.82 10.38 -34.97
C ASP A 195 -28.69 8.87 -35.19
N SER A 196 -28.32 8.46 -36.41
CA SER A 196 -28.23 7.05 -36.77
C SER A 196 -27.15 6.28 -36.02
N VAL A 197 -26.06 6.93 -35.63
CA VAL A 197 -24.96 6.31 -34.88
C VAL A 197 -25.37 6.11 -33.43
N LEU A 198 -26.00 7.13 -32.82
CA LEU A 198 -26.57 7.01 -31.48
C LEU A 198 -27.67 5.95 -31.43
N ALA A 199 -28.61 5.97 -32.38
CA ALA A 199 -29.68 4.97 -32.45
C ALA A 199 -29.11 3.56 -32.58
N ARG A 200 -28.06 3.37 -33.39
CA ARG A 200 -27.35 2.10 -33.49
C ARG A 200 -26.69 1.70 -32.17
N ALA A 201 -26.07 2.63 -31.44
CA ALA A 201 -25.47 2.37 -30.14
C ALA A 201 -26.53 2.00 -29.09
N MET A 202 -27.65 2.73 -29.03
CA MET A 202 -28.77 2.45 -28.13
C MET A 202 -29.37 1.05 -28.35
N ASN A 203 -29.44 0.59 -29.60
CA ASN A 203 -29.92 -0.75 -29.95
C ASN A 203 -29.02 -1.89 -29.43
N THR A 204 -27.84 -1.57 -28.87
CA THR A 204 -26.94 -2.56 -28.26
C THR A 204 -27.18 -2.77 -26.76
N LEU A 205 -27.95 -1.89 -26.12
CA LEU A 205 -28.22 -1.91 -24.68
C LEU A 205 -29.13 -3.08 -24.28
N GLY A 206 -28.84 -3.68 -23.12
CA GLY A 206 -29.57 -4.84 -22.63
C GLY A 206 -30.72 -4.46 -21.70
N ALA A 207 -31.92 -5.00 -21.93
CA ALA A 207 -33.13 -4.69 -21.14
C ALA A 207 -33.10 -5.04 -19.63
N GLY A 208 -32.00 -5.61 -19.12
CA GLY A 208 -31.83 -6.01 -17.71
C GLY A 208 -30.76 -5.22 -16.96
N ALA A 209 -30.27 -4.11 -17.50
CA ALA A 209 -29.35 -3.21 -16.81
C ALA A 209 -30.08 -2.29 -15.83
N GLU A 210 -29.38 -1.80 -14.81
CA GLU A 210 -29.92 -0.85 -13.83
C GLU A 210 -30.03 0.57 -14.44
N ALA A 211 -29.06 0.93 -15.28
CA ALA A 211 -29.07 2.15 -16.07
C ALA A 211 -28.28 1.96 -17.36
N HIS A 212 -28.45 2.89 -18.30
CA HIS A 212 -27.71 2.94 -19.55
C HIS A 212 -26.92 4.25 -19.65
N LEU A 213 -25.62 4.14 -19.90
CA LEU A 213 -24.74 5.28 -20.09
C LEU A 213 -24.35 5.40 -21.57
N LEU A 214 -24.71 6.52 -22.18
CA LEU A 214 -24.37 6.89 -23.55
C LEU A 214 -23.33 8.01 -23.51
N VAL A 215 -22.17 7.79 -24.12
CA VAL A 215 -21.06 8.74 -24.13
C VAL A 215 -20.67 9.05 -25.56
N HIS A 216 -20.77 10.32 -25.96
CA HIS A 216 -20.15 10.78 -27.19
C HIS A 216 -18.69 11.11 -26.87
N THR A 217 -17.76 10.31 -27.39
CA THR A 217 -16.34 10.35 -26.98
C THR A 217 -15.73 11.73 -27.16
N GLU A 218 -15.75 12.31 -28.36
CA GLU A 218 -15.14 13.62 -28.63
C GLU A 218 -15.67 14.72 -27.70
N ARG A 219 -16.99 14.78 -27.49
CA ARG A 219 -17.63 15.79 -26.65
C ARG A 219 -17.30 15.57 -25.17
N ALA A 220 -17.33 14.32 -24.71
CA ALA A 220 -16.99 13.97 -23.34
C ALA A 220 -15.52 14.28 -23.03
N PHE A 221 -14.59 13.92 -23.91
CA PHE A 221 -13.19 14.31 -23.79
C PHE A 221 -13.01 15.83 -23.84
N GLY A 222 -13.76 16.53 -24.69
CA GLY A 222 -13.78 17.99 -24.71
C GLY A 222 -14.25 18.64 -23.40
N THR A 223 -15.01 17.92 -22.56
CA THR A 223 -15.39 18.41 -21.22
C THR A 223 -14.27 18.27 -20.19
N LEU A 224 -13.28 17.40 -20.41
CA LEU A 224 -12.17 17.20 -19.48
C LEU A 224 -11.26 18.43 -19.35
N GLY A 225 -11.29 19.33 -20.34
CA GLY A 225 -10.55 20.60 -20.32
C GLY A 225 -10.98 21.59 -19.23
N THR A 226 -12.06 21.30 -18.48
CA THR A 226 -12.43 22.01 -17.25
C THR A 226 -11.54 21.62 -16.06
N TRP A 227 -11.01 20.40 -16.05
CA TRP A 227 -10.15 19.88 -14.97
C TRP A 227 -8.68 19.83 -15.36
N TRP A 228 -8.34 19.48 -16.61
CA TRP A 228 -6.96 19.37 -17.10
C TRP A 228 -6.54 20.50 -18.03
N THR A 229 -5.23 20.74 -18.11
CA THR A 229 -4.65 21.74 -19.02
C THR A 229 -4.70 21.26 -20.48
N PRO A 230 -4.74 22.19 -21.46
CA PRO A 230 -4.69 21.83 -22.87
C PRO A 230 -3.47 20.98 -23.26
N ASP A 231 -2.35 21.16 -22.56
CA ASP A 231 -1.12 20.40 -22.80
C ASP A 231 -1.26 18.91 -22.48
N VAL A 232 -2.03 18.52 -21.46
CA VAL A 232 -2.31 17.10 -21.21
C VAL A 232 -3.29 16.59 -22.25
N MET A 233 -4.32 17.38 -22.56
CA MET A 233 -5.40 16.98 -23.46
C MET A 233 -4.95 16.76 -24.91
N LYS A 234 -3.92 17.47 -25.39
CA LYS A 234 -3.44 17.36 -26.79
C LYS A 234 -2.89 15.97 -27.13
N ASP A 235 -2.38 15.25 -26.12
CA ASP A 235 -1.75 13.94 -26.30
C ASP A 235 -2.77 12.79 -26.15
N LEU A 236 -4.03 13.09 -25.77
CA LEU A 236 -5.13 12.12 -25.69
C LEU A 236 -5.97 12.13 -26.98
N SER A 237 -5.65 11.24 -27.92
CA SER A 237 -6.52 10.95 -29.07
C SER A 237 -7.58 9.91 -28.70
N THR A 238 -8.86 10.18 -28.97
CA THR A 238 -9.94 9.21 -28.73
C THR A 238 -10.77 8.97 -29.99
N PRO A 239 -11.15 7.72 -30.27
CA PRO A 239 -11.95 7.42 -31.46
C PRO A 239 -13.29 8.14 -31.40
N ASN A 240 -13.68 8.84 -32.48
CA ASN A 240 -14.94 9.58 -32.51
C ASN A 240 -16.13 8.63 -32.67
N GLY A 241 -17.07 8.68 -31.74
CA GLY A 241 -18.27 7.86 -31.79
C GLY A 241 -19.13 7.89 -30.54
N TRP A 242 -20.12 7.00 -30.52
CA TRP A 242 -21.01 6.78 -29.39
C TRP A 242 -20.66 5.48 -28.69
N VAL A 243 -20.41 5.57 -27.39
CA VAL A 243 -20.27 4.41 -26.50
C VAL A 243 -21.58 4.23 -25.76
N ALA A 244 -22.19 3.05 -25.86
CA ALA A 244 -23.38 2.66 -25.12
C ALA A 244 -23.01 1.57 -24.11
N LEU A 245 -23.27 1.81 -22.82
CA LEU A 245 -22.88 0.92 -21.73
C LEU A 245 -24.08 0.59 -20.84
N ASP A 246 -24.23 -0.69 -20.52
CA ASP A 246 -25.08 -1.15 -19.43
C ASP A 246 -24.35 -0.94 -18.10
N VAL A 247 -24.98 -0.22 -17.17
CA VAL A 247 -24.47 0.03 -15.82
C VAL A 247 -24.96 -1.06 -14.88
N ARG A 248 -24.05 -1.63 -14.09
CA ARG A 248 -24.36 -2.62 -13.06
C ARG A 248 -23.58 -2.34 -11.79
N SER A 249 -24.30 -2.14 -10.70
CA SER A 249 -23.74 -2.02 -9.37
C SER A 249 -23.45 -3.39 -8.75
N ARG A 250 -22.45 -3.41 -7.87
CA ARG A 250 -22.13 -4.47 -6.92
C ARG A 250 -21.83 -3.81 -5.59
N PRO A 251 -21.83 -4.56 -4.47
CA PRO A 251 -21.56 -3.96 -3.17
C PRO A 251 -20.24 -3.18 -3.10
N ASP A 252 -19.20 -3.66 -3.78
CA ASP A 252 -17.83 -3.12 -3.72
C ASP A 252 -17.29 -2.68 -5.11
N ALA A 253 -18.13 -2.60 -6.13
CA ALA A 253 -17.70 -2.21 -7.48
C ALA A 253 -18.84 -1.66 -8.34
N LEU A 254 -18.50 -0.80 -9.29
CA LEU A 254 -19.38 -0.35 -10.36
C LEU A 254 -18.78 -0.81 -11.69
N ILE A 255 -19.54 -1.58 -12.47
CA ILE A 255 -19.09 -2.10 -13.75
C ILE A 255 -20.05 -1.64 -14.83
N MET A 256 -19.49 -1.05 -15.89
CA MET A 256 -20.20 -0.59 -17.07
C MET A 256 -19.65 -1.34 -18.27
N SER A 257 -20.51 -1.94 -19.09
CA SER A 257 -20.06 -2.73 -20.25
C SER A 257 -21.00 -2.57 -21.43
N GLY A 258 -20.44 -2.50 -22.64
CA GLY A 258 -21.22 -2.37 -23.86
C GLY A 258 -20.36 -2.16 -25.10
N LEU A 259 -20.81 -1.32 -26.02
CA LEU A 259 -20.21 -1.16 -27.34
C LEU A 259 -19.92 0.30 -27.71
N LEU A 260 -18.74 0.54 -28.27
CA LEU A 260 -18.38 1.72 -29.04
C LEU A 260 -18.80 1.51 -30.50
N VAL A 261 -19.61 2.44 -31.00
CA VAL A 261 -19.99 2.57 -32.41
C VAL A 261 -19.25 3.79 -33.00
N PRO A 262 -18.21 3.56 -33.82
CA PRO A 262 -17.45 4.65 -34.41
C PRO A 262 -18.28 5.40 -35.45
N MET A 263 -18.06 6.72 -35.54
CA MET A 263 -18.67 7.58 -36.57
C MET A 263 -17.92 7.56 -37.89
N GLN A 264 -16.63 7.22 -37.84
CA GLN A 264 -15.72 7.17 -38.98
C GLN A 264 -14.66 6.11 -38.73
N ASP A 265 -13.94 5.72 -39.78
CA ASP A 265 -12.80 4.81 -39.65
C ASP A 265 -11.70 5.45 -38.79
N ASP A 266 -11.18 4.69 -37.83
CA ASP A 266 -10.18 5.12 -36.87
C ASP A 266 -8.98 4.13 -36.88
N PRO A 267 -7.75 4.59 -37.16
CA PRO A 267 -6.58 3.72 -37.23
C PRO A 267 -6.31 2.97 -35.92
N ALA A 268 -6.54 3.59 -34.76
CA ALA A 268 -6.30 2.97 -33.47
C ALA A 268 -7.30 1.84 -33.20
N LEU A 269 -8.54 1.97 -33.67
CA LEU A 269 -9.54 0.90 -33.63
C LEU A 269 -9.27 -0.20 -34.66
N ALA A 270 -8.76 0.16 -35.85
CA ALA A 270 -8.33 -0.81 -36.85
C ALA A 270 -7.17 -1.68 -36.32
N THR A 271 -6.13 -1.06 -35.74
CA THR A 271 -5.03 -1.78 -35.07
C THR A 271 -5.58 -2.70 -33.98
N LEU A 272 -6.47 -2.20 -33.12
CA LEU A 272 -7.09 -3.03 -32.07
C LEU A 272 -7.79 -4.26 -32.65
N ALA A 273 -8.58 -4.10 -33.72
CA ALA A 273 -9.29 -5.19 -34.39
C ALA A 273 -8.36 -6.24 -35.01
N GLU A 274 -7.25 -5.81 -35.62
CA GLU A 274 -6.27 -6.71 -36.23
C GLU A 274 -5.44 -7.48 -35.20
N GLN A 275 -5.12 -6.87 -34.05
CA GLN A 275 -4.31 -7.51 -33.03
C GLN A 275 -5.10 -8.44 -32.12
N GLY A 276 -6.40 -8.21 -31.93
CA GLY A 276 -7.24 -9.09 -31.12
C GLY A 276 -7.19 -8.76 -29.62
N VAL A 277 -7.31 -9.80 -28.80
CA VAL A 277 -7.29 -9.71 -27.33
C VAL A 277 -6.29 -10.71 -26.77
N GLY A 278 -5.75 -10.41 -25.58
CA GLY A 278 -4.92 -11.36 -24.87
C GLY A 278 -4.84 -11.07 -23.37
N PRO A 279 -4.18 -11.95 -22.60
CA PRO A 279 -4.08 -11.82 -21.16
C PRO A 279 -3.11 -10.69 -20.76
N LEU A 280 -3.31 -10.14 -19.57
CA LEU A 280 -2.39 -9.15 -18.96
C LEU A 280 -1.19 -9.84 -18.28
N GLY A 281 -0.26 -10.39 -19.08
CA GLY A 281 0.84 -11.24 -18.57
C GLY A 281 1.97 -10.49 -17.84
N VAL A 282 2.02 -9.16 -17.97
CA VAL A 282 3.14 -8.31 -17.51
C VAL A 282 3.11 -7.98 -16.02
N THR A 283 2.02 -8.26 -15.31
CA THR A 283 1.89 -7.96 -13.86
C THR A 283 2.85 -8.79 -13.00
N ARG A 284 3.32 -9.94 -13.50
CA ARG A 284 4.25 -10.85 -12.79
C ARG A 284 5.68 -10.34 -12.68
N VAL A 285 6.03 -9.24 -13.35
CA VAL A 285 7.38 -8.65 -13.33
C VAL A 285 7.38 -7.23 -12.78
N LEU A 286 6.23 -6.79 -12.27
CA LEU A 286 6.02 -5.46 -11.71
C LEU A 286 5.89 -5.54 -10.20
N PRO A 287 6.36 -4.52 -9.47
CA PRO A 287 6.20 -4.44 -8.02
C PRO A 287 4.74 -4.13 -7.65
N ALA A 288 4.32 -4.53 -6.45
CA ALA A 288 2.95 -4.33 -5.99
C ALA A 288 2.57 -2.84 -5.90
N GLU A 289 3.55 -1.94 -5.74
CA GLU A 289 3.37 -0.49 -5.60
C GLU A 289 2.98 0.22 -6.90
N VAL A 290 3.03 -0.46 -8.06
CA VAL A 290 2.58 0.13 -9.33
C VAL A 290 1.15 0.63 -9.16
N SER A 291 0.94 1.90 -9.51
CA SER A 291 -0.33 2.59 -9.33
C SER A 291 -1.00 2.94 -10.64
N TRP A 292 -0.28 2.85 -11.76
CA TRP A 292 -0.81 3.10 -13.10
C TRP A 292 -0.21 2.12 -14.12
N LEU A 293 -1.06 1.59 -15.00
CA LEU A 293 -0.70 0.66 -16.07
C LEU A 293 -1.52 0.98 -17.33
N TYR A 294 -0.83 1.12 -18.46
CA TYR A 294 -1.42 1.00 -19.78
C TYR A 294 -0.88 -0.25 -20.45
N ALA A 295 -1.75 -1.06 -21.02
CA ALA A 295 -1.41 -2.29 -21.69
C ALA A 295 -2.23 -2.47 -22.97
N GLU A 296 -1.59 -3.05 -23.98
CA GLU A 296 -2.24 -3.47 -25.21
C GLU A 296 -1.74 -4.83 -25.68
N HIS A 297 -2.55 -5.56 -26.43
CA HIS A 297 -2.21 -6.84 -26.99
C HIS A 297 -1.65 -6.68 -28.41
N VAL A 298 -0.56 -7.39 -28.69
CA VAL A 298 0.10 -7.44 -30.00
C VAL A 298 0.25 -8.89 -30.44
N ALA A 299 -0.49 -9.29 -31.46
CA ALA A 299 -0.41 -10.61 -32.09
C ALA A 299 0.55 -10.64 -33.28
N ASP A 300 0.67 -9.53 -34.01
CA ASP A 300 1.63 -9.35 -35.11
C ASP A 300 2.23 -7.93 -35.04
N PRO A 301 3.51 -7.79 -34.61
CA PRO A 301 4.14 -6.51 -34.36
C PRO A 301 4.44 -5.74 -35.63
N MET A 302 4.73 -6.41 -36.75
CA MET A 302 5.00 -5.71 -38.00
C MET A 302 3.70 -5.20 -38.62
N ARG A 303 2.63 -5.99 -38.52
CA ARG A 303 1.28 -5.51 -38.82
C ARG A 303 0.89 -4.34 -37.92
N TYR A 304 1.13 -4.44 -36.61
CA TYR A 304 0.87 -3.39 -35.63
C TYR A 304 1.51 -2.06 -36.06
N LEU A 305 2.81 -2.05 -36.36
CA LEU A 305 3.51 -0.83 -36.76
C LEU A 305 2.95 -0.25 -38.07
N SER A 306 2.60 -1.10 -39.03
CA SER A 306 2.02 -0.66 -40.31
C SER A 306 0.63 -0.04 -40.15
N THR A 307 -0.24 -0.62 -39.31
CA THR A 307 -1.62 -0.15 -39.12
C THR A 307 -1.68 1.05 -38.18
N SER A 308 -0.74 1.16 -37.23
CA SER A 308 -0.58 2.33 -36.35
C SER A 308 -0.01 3.57 -37.06
N GLY A 309 0.38 3.46 -38.34
CA GLY A 309 0.79 4.60 -39.16
C GLY A 309 2.21 5.12 -38.88
N VAL A 310 3.10 4.28 -38.33
CA VAL A 310 4.49 4.64 -38.08
C VAL A 310 5.21 4.87 -39.42
N PRO A 311 5.79 6.07 -39.69
CA PRO A 311 6.47 6.36 -40.95
C PRO A 311 7.59 5.36 -41.25
N GLU A 312 7.76 4.95 -42.51
CA GLU A 312 8.81 3.98 -42.90
C GLU A 312 10.22 4.44 -42.49
N GLU A 313 10.48 5.74 -42.49
CA GLU A 313 11.75 6.34 -42.06
C GLU A 313 12.06 6.06 -40.57
N GLU A 314 11.02 6.04 -39.72
CA GLU A 314 11.12 5.77 -38.29
C GLU A 314 11.19 4.27 -37.97
N GLN A 315 10.87 3.41 -38.94
CA GLN A 315 10.97 1.95 -38.82
C GLN A 315 12.40 1.41 -39.00
N THR A 316 13.40 2.30 -39.05
CA THR A 316 14.82 1.92 -39.01
C THR A 316 15.10 1.14 -37.72
N HIS A 317 15.47 -0.15 -37.85
CA HIS A 317 15.62 -1.14 -36.76
C HIS A 317 14.31 -1.70 -36.14
N ALA A 318 13.13 -1.41 -36.70
CA ALA A 318 11.85 -1.89 -36.16
C ALA A 318 11.82 -3.41 -35.92
N ASN A 319 12.38 -4.21 -36.84
CA ASN A 319 12.42 -5.67 -36.67
C ASN A 319 13.25 -6.10 -35.44
N ALA A 320 14.37 -5.42 -35.17
CA ALA A 320 15.23 -5.73 -34.03
C ALA A 320 14.64 -5.22 -32.70
N LEU A 321 13.94 -4.09 -32.72
CA LEU A 321 13.32 -3.49 -31.53
C LEU A 321 11.96 -4.12 -31.18
N PHE A 322 11.18 -4.54 -32.17
CA PHE A 322 9.77 -4.88 -31.98
C PHE A 322 9.33 -6.17 -32.70
N GLY A 323 10.10 -6.69 -33.67
CA GLY A 323 9.71 -7.86 -34.47
C GLY A 323 9.50 -9.15 -33.66
N TRP A 324 10.18 -9.26 -32.51
CA TRP A 324 10.08 -10.38 -31.56
C TRP A 324 8.94 -10.23 -30.54
N VAL A 325 8.23 -9.10 -30.54
CA VAL A 325 7.14 -8.83 -29.59
C VAL A 325 5.91 -9.65 -29.97
N ARG A 326 5.38 -10.39 -28.99
CA ARG A 326 4.13 -11.17 -29.07
C ARG A 326 3.49 -11.21 -27.68
N GLY A 327 2.25 -10.74 -27.55
CA GLY A 327 1.54 -10.66 -26.28
C GLY A 327 1.35 -9.23 -25.80
N THR A 328 1.49 -8.98 -24.50
CA THR A 328 1.23 -7.67 -23.92
C THR A 328 2.38 -6.69 -24.15
N VAL A 329 2.09 -5.51 -24.68
CA VAL A 329 2.96 -4.33 -24.66
C VAL A 329 2.39 -3.36 -23.64
N ALA A 330 3.21 -2.88 -22.69
CA ALA A 330 2.69 -2.05 -21.61
C ALA A 330 3.68 -0.99 -21.12
N THR A 331 3.13 0.07 -20.52
CA THR A 331 3.86 1.02 -19.70
C THR A 331 3.26 1.04 -18.29
N ALA A 332 4.13 1.06 -17.28
CA ALA A 332 3.72 1.05 -15.87
C ALA A 332 4.46 2.12 -15.07
N ARG A 333 3.81 2.67 -14.06
CA ARG A 333 4.39 3.74 -13.21
C ARG A 333 3.98 3.57 -11.74
N THR A 334 4.89 3.94 -10.84
CA THR A 334 4.56 4.20 -9.43
C THR A 334 4.37 5.71 -9.21
N SER A 335 3.56 6.04 -8.21
CA SER A 335 3.30 7.40 -7.75
C SER A 335 4.20 7.70 -6.56
N ASP A 336 5.44 8.12 -6.82
CA ASP A 336 6.33 8.59 -5.76
C ASP A 336 6.61 10.10 -5.91
N PRO A 337 6.00 10.96 -5.08
CA PRO A 337 6.25 12.40 -5.11
C PRO A 337 7.64 12.80 -4.57
N GLU A 338 8.37 11.92 -3.87
CA GLU A 338 9.69 12.23 -3.27
C GLU A 338 10.89 11.57 -4.00
N GLY A 339 10.63 10.80 -5.05
CA GLY A 339 11.63 10.37 -6.04
C GLY A 339 12.63 9.30 -5.61
N ALA A 340 12.45 8.64 -4.46
CA ALA A 340 13.38 7.63 -3.94
C ALA A 340 12.99 6.17 -4.29
N ARG A 341 11.72 5.90 -4.59
CA ARG A 341 11.13 4.60 -4.93
C ARG A 341 10.25 4.64 -6.19
N GLY A 342 10.27 5.76 -6.92
CA GLY A 342 9.60 5.95 -8.19
C GLY A 342 10.18 5.06 -9.30
N GLY A 343 9.34 4.39 -10.07
CA GLY A 343 9.76 3.60 -11.23
C GLY A 343 8.83 3.78 -12.42
N VAL A 344 9.41 3.77 -13.62
CA VAL A 344 8.71 3.82 -14.90
C VAL A 344 9.24 2.67 -15.74
N TRP A 345 8.33 1.79 -16.18
CA TRP A 345 8.67 0.57 -16.91
C TRP A 345 7.99 0.53 -18.26
N ALA A 346 8.71 0.02 -19.26
CA ALA A 346 8.17 -0.46 -20.52
C ALA A 346 8.30 -1.98 -20.55
N LEU A 347 7.25 -2.68 -20.95
CA LEU A 347 7.15 -4.13 -20.86
C LEU A 347 6.72 -4.68 -22.21
N PHE A 348 7.40 -5.72 -22.67
CA PHE A 348 7.13 -6.35 -23.94
C PHE A 348 7.05 -7.87 -23.76
N GLY A 349 5.87 -8.43 -23.99
CA GLY A 349 5.66 -9.87 -24.05
C GLY A 349 6.37 -10.49 -25.25
N THR A 350 6.88 -11.71 -25.05
CA THR A 350 7.47 -12.50 -26.12
C THR A 350 7.27 -13.99 -25.86
N ASP A 351 7.04 -14.75 -26.92
CA ASP A 351 7.00 -16.21 -26.94
C ASP A 351 8.40 -16.83 -27.13
N ASP A 352 9.38 -16.05 -27.59
CA ASP A 352 10.78 -16.45 -27.75
C ASP A 352 11.74 -15.43 -27.09
N PRO A 353 11.96 -15.57 -25.77
CA PRO A 353 12.82 -14.66 -25.01
C PRO A 353 14.29 -14.67 -25.46
N GLU A 354 14.75 -15.76 -26.09
CA GLU A 354 16.12 -15.87 -26.58
C GLU A 354 16.30 -15.12 -27.90
N SER A 355 15.34 -15.25 -28.83
CA SER A 355 15.32 -14.42 -30.04
C SER A 355 15.20 -12.93 -29.72
N ALA A 356 14.39 -12.55 -28.74
CA ALA A 356 14.30 -11.16 -28.27
C ALA A 356 15.66 -10.64 -27.78
N ARG A 357 16.38 -11.45 -26.98
CA ARG A 357 17.72 -11.11 -26.50
C ARG A 357 18.71 -10.94 -27.65
N GLN A 358 18.74 -11.87 -28.60
CA GLN A 358 19.64 -11.81 -29.75
C GLN A 358 19.36 -10.59 -30.64
N ALA A 359 18.09 -10.26 -30.87
CA ALA A 359 17.69 -9.10 -31.65
C ALA A 359 18.15 -7.78 -31.00
N LEU A 360 17.96 -7.64 -29.68
CA LEU A 360 18.38 -6.44 -28.95
C LEU A 360 19.90 -6.34 -28.79
N ASP A 361 20.60 -7.45 -28.52
CA ASP A 361 22.07 -7.48 -28.47
C ASP A 361 22.68 -7.13 -29.85
N GLY A 362 22.01 -7.51 -30.94
CA GLY A 362 22.42 -7.19 -32.32
C GLY A 362 22.41 -5.70 -32.68
N LEU A 363 21.79 -4.85 -31.86
CA LEU A 363 21.77 -3.39 -32.05
C LEU A 363 23.07 -2.71 -31.60
N CYS A 364 23.94 -3.41 -30.87
CA CYS A 364 25.15 -2.84 -30.32
C CYS A 364 26.33 -2.97 -31.31
N THR A 365 26.91 -1.85 -31.74
CA THR A 365 28.09 -1.82 -32.65
C THR A 365 29.41 -2.17 -31.95
N SER A 366 29.44 -2.02 -30.63
CA SER A 366 30.44 -2.52 -29.68
C SER A 366 29.70 -3.37 -28.63
N PRO A 367 30.34 -4.19 -27.77
CA PRO A 367 29.62 -4.88 -26.71
C PRO A 367 28.74 -3.88 -25.94
N CYS A 368 27.45 -4.19 -25.74
CA CYS A 368 26.57 -3.30 -25.00
C CYS A 368 27.13 -3.08 -23.59
N ASP A 369 26.83 -1.93 -22.98
CA ASP A 369 27.10 -1.76 -21.56
C ASP A 369 26.19 -2.72 -20.77
N THR A 370 26.81 -3.57 -19.95
CA THR A 370 26.10 -4.61 -19.22
C THR A 370 26.35 -4.51 -17.73
N LEU A 371 25.31 -4.81 -16.97
CA LEU A 371 25.36 -5.02 -15.53
C LEU A 371 24.79 -6.41 -15.22
N SER A 372 25.16 -6.95 -14.06
CA SER A 372 24.58 -8.20 -13.56
C SER A 372 23.95 -7.97 -12.20
N TYR A 373 22.76 -8.51 -12.00
CA TYR A 373 22.06 -8.45 -10.72
C TYR A 373 21.23 -9.73 -10.51
N ARG A 374 21.44 -10.42 -9.38
CA ARG A 374 20.76 -11.68 -9.02
C ARG A 374 20.66 -12.70 -10.18
N SER A 375 21.79 -12.92 -10.86
CA SER A 375 21.92 -13.83 -12.01
C SER A 375 21.19 -13.40 -13.29
N HIS A 376 20.64 -12.19 -13.34
CA HIS A 376 20.08 -11.57 -14.54
C HIS A 376 21.07 -10.58 -15.14
N ARG A 377 21.27 -10.65 -16.47
CA ARG A 377 22.07 -9.69 -17.24
C ARG A 377 21.15 -8.54 -17.65
N MET A 378 21.55 -7.32 -17.29
CA MET A 378 20.90 -6.09 -17.73
C MET A 378 21.80 -5.42 -18.78
N SER A 379 21.23 -4.93 -19.86
CA SER A 379 21.98 -4.24 -20.93
C SER A 379 21.35 -2.89 -21.23
N GLU A 380 22.17 -1.89 -21.54
CA GLU A 380 21.68 -0.58 -22.00
C GLU A 380 21.42 -0.60 -23.51
N LEU A 381 20.29 -0.03 -23.94
CA LEU A 381 19.99 0.12 -25.36
C LEU A 381 20.86 1.25 -25.98
N PRO A 382 21.54 1.01 -27.12
CA PRO A 382 22.42 2.00 -27.73
C PRO A 382 21.68 3.06 -28.56
N LEU A 383 20.35 2.94 -28.69
CA LEU A 383 19.52 3.81 -29.52
C LEU A 383 18.72 4.79 -28.67
N THR A 384 18.97 6.08 -28.88
CA THR A 384 18.26 7.18 -28.21
C THR A 384 16.83 7.33 -28.72
N HIS A 385 15.85 7.41 -27.81
CA HIS A 385 14.42 7.60 -28.07
C HIS A 385 13.82 6.59 -29.08
N ALA A 386 14.35 5.36 -29.10
CA ALA A 386 13.97 4.36 -30.11
C ALA A 386 12.50 3.93 -30.01
N TYR A 387 12.02 3.65 -28.80
CA TYR A 387 10.63 3.23 -28.59
C TYR A 387 9.64 4.38 -28.66
N GLU A 388 10.05 5.61 -28.32
CA GLU A 388 9.20 6.80 -28.55
C GLU A 388 8.93 7.01 -30.04
N ARG A 389 9.95 6.89 -30.90
CA ARG A 389 9.76 6.97 -32.36
C ARG A 389 8.87 5.85 -32.89
N LEU A 390 8.98 4.63 -32.36
CA LEU A 390 8.20 3.49 -32.85
C LEU A 390 6.77 3.41 -32.31
N LEU A 391 6.56 3.79 -31.04
CA LEU A 391 5.33 3.51 -30.29
C LEU A 391 4.66 4.79 -29.74
N GLY A 392 5.28 5.96 -29.94
CA GLY A 392 4.73 7.26 -29.61
C GLY A 392 5.09 7.80 -28.22
N PRO A 393 4.50 8.94 -27.83
CA PRO A 393 4.89 9.74 -26.67
C PRO A 393 4.80 9.03 -25.31
N SER A 394 4.00 7.97 -25.18
CA SER A 394 3.93 7.18 -23.94
C SER A 394 5.28 6.53 -23.56
N PHE A 395 6.18 6.39 -24.54
CA PHE A 395 7.53 5.86 -24.37
C PHE A 395 8.63 6.94 -24.28
N ALA A 396 8.28 8.23 -24.20
CA ALA A 396 9.25 9.33 -24.16
C ALA A 396 10.20 9.29 -22.95
N ALA A 397 9.78 8.66 -21.85
CA ALA A 397 10.63 8.49 -20.66
C ALA A 397 11.80 7.50 -20.86
N PHE A 398 11.81 6.73 -21.96
CA PHE A 398 12.83 5.71 -22.25
C PHE A 398 13.80 6.22 -23.32
N GLU A 399 14.67 7.15 -22.92
CA GLU A 399 15.69 7.73 -23.79
C GLU A 399 16.71 6.67 -24.25
N ARG A 400 17.39 6.03 -23.30
CA ARG A 400 18.33 4.91 -23.54
C ARG A 400 18.11 3.88 -22.43
N PRO A 401 17.00 3.12 -22.49
CA PRO A 401 16.59 2.30 -21.37
C PRO A 401 17.55 1.12 -21.16
N TRP A 402 17.67 0.72 -19.90
CA TRP A 402 18.21 -0.57 -19.51
C TRP A 402 17.13 -1.63 -19.65
N TRP A 403 17.50 -2.81 -20.11
CA TRP A 403 16.57 -3.92 -20.30
C TRP A 403 17.11 -5.24 -19.78
N THR A 404 16.20 -6.14 -19.41
CA THR A 404 16.47 -7.52 -19.04
C THR A 404 15.28 -8.40 -19.45
N VAL A 405 15.48 -9.72 -19.45
CA VAL A 405 14.43 -10.70 -19.76
C VAL A 405 14.03 -11.43 -18.49
N LEU A 406 12.75 -11.33 -18.10
CA LEU A 406 12.17 -12.02 -16.94
C LEU A 406 11.03 -12.93 -17.41
N GLY A 407 11.27 -14.24 -17.42
CA GLY A 407 10.32 -15.21 -17.96
C GLY A 407 10.05 -14.96 -19.44
N THR A 408 8.80 -14.62 -19.78
CA THR A 408 8.33 -14.31 -21.13
C THR A 408 8.17 -12.81 -21.40
N THR A 409 8.83 -11.97 -20.59
CA THR A 409 8.70 -10.51 -20.68
C THR A 409 10.07 -9.87 -20.75
N VAL A 410 10.27 -9.01 -21.74
CA VAL A 410 11.37 -8.05 -21.75
C VAL A 410 10.92 -6.82 -20.96
N VAL A 411 11.63 -6.54 -19.88
CA VAL A 411 11.38 -5.39 -19.01
C VAL A 411 12.41 -4.32 -19.30
N MET A 412 11.97 -3.09 -19.47
CA MET A 412 12.82 -1.93 -19.73
C MET A 412 12.53 -0.82 -18.73
N ALA A 413 13.58 -0.13 -18.29
CA ALA A 413 13.48 1.05 -17.45
C ALA A 413 14.62 2.02 -17.74
N GLN A 414 14.36 3.32 -17.64
CA GLN A 414 15.42 4.32 -17.79
C GLN A 414 16.40 4.28 -16.61
N ASP A 415 15.90 4.04 -15.39
CA ASP A 415 16.72 3.84 -14.20
C ASP A 415 16.98 2.33 -13.97
N VAL A 416 18.27 1.98 -13.84
CA VAL A 416 18.72 0.64 -13.47
C VAL A 416 18.08 0.16 -12.17
N ASN A 417 17.82 1.04 -11.20
CA ASN A 417 17.19 0.66 -9.94
C ASN A 417 15.75 0.17 -10.13
N ALA A 418 14.97 0.80 -11.01
CA ALA A 418 13.62 0.33 -11.35
C ALA A 418 13.66 -1.08 -11.97
N LEU A 419 14.69 -1.38 -12.76
CA LEU A 419 14.90 -2.72 -13.32
C LEU A 419 15.31 -3.75 -12.24
N ARG A 420 16.14 -3.34 -11.26
CA ARG A 420 16.49 -4.18 -10.10
C ARG A 420 15.25 -4.51 -9.26
N ILE A 421 14.36 -3.55 -9.05
CA ILE A 421 13.10 -3.77 -8.34
C ILE A 421 12.27 -4.85 -9.05
N SER A 422 12.13 -4.78 -10.38
CA SER A 422 11.45 -5.83 -11.17
C SER A 422 12.11 -7.20 -11.02
N ILE A 423 13.45 -7.26 -11.02
CA ILE A 423 14.20 -8.51 -10.80
C ILE A 423 13.95 -9.06 -9.39
N ASP A 424 13.92 -8.21 -8.37
CA ASP A 424 13.70 -8.62 -6.98
C ASP A 424 12.29 -9.18 -6.80
N VAL A 425 11.25 -8.43 -7.19
CA VAL A 425 9.87 -8.88 -7.04
C VAL A 425 9.55 -10.13 -7.85
N TYR A 426 10.13 -10.27 -9.05
CA TYR A 426 9.99 -11.48 -9.87
C TYR A 426 10.65 -12.70 -9.21
N ASN A 427 11.86 -12.56 -8.69
CA ASN A 427 12.56 -13.67 -8.03
C ASN A 427 11.97 -14.01 -6.66
N ASP A 428 11.44 -13.01 -5.94
CA ASP A 428 10.95 -13.16 -4.57
C ASP A 428 9.45 -13.51 -4.50
N GLY A 429 8.72 -13.41 -5.63
CA GLY A 429 7.30 -13.76 -5.73
C GLY A 429 6.33 -12.71 -5.17
N ASN A 430 6.80 -11.48 -4.95
CA ASN A 430 6.00 -10.37 -4.40
C ASN A 430 5.60 -9.38 -5.50
N THR A 431 4.88 -9.85 -6.50
CA THR A 431 4.60 -9.09 -7.74
C THR A 431 3.23 -8.41 -7.69
N LEU A 432 2.97 -7.49 -8.62
CA LEU A 432 1.65 -6.89 -8.82
C LEU A 432 0.58 -7.96 -9.11
N ALA A 433 0.97 -9.08 -9.73
CA ALA A 433 0.09 -10.22 -9.93
C ALA A 433 -0.28 -10.97 -8.63
N GLU A 434 0.42 -10.73 -7.53
CA GLU A 434 0.17 -11.36 -6.22
C GLU A 434 -0.44 -10.36 -5.20
N ASP A 435 -0.59 -9.09 -5.57
CA ASP A 435 -1.26 -8.09 -4.74
C ASP A 435 -2.77 -8.37 -4.70
N GLU A 436 -3.30 -8.70 -3.51
CA GLU A 436 -4.68 -9.14 -3.31
C GLU A 436 -5.71 -8.14 -3.86
N ARG A 437 -5.45 -6.85 -3.68
CA ARG A 437 -6.30 -5.77 -4.16
C ARG A 437 -6.36 -5.75 -5.69
N THR A 438 -5.21 -5.83 -6.35
CA THR A 438 -5.11 -5.89 -7.81
C THR A 438 -5.72 -7.19 -8.35
N LEU A 439 -5.43 -8.33 -7.72
CA LEU A 439 -6.01 -9.63 -8.06
C LEU A 439 -7.54 -9.62 -7.98
N SER A 440 -8.09 -9.11 -6.88
CA SER A 440 -9.54 -8.97 -6.67
C SER A 440 -10.18 -8.09 -7.76
N TRP A 441 -9.49 -7.02 -8.19
CA TRP A 441 -9.96 -6.19 -9.29
C TRP A 441 -9.94 -6.91 -10.64
N LEU A 442 -8.81 -7.50 -11.00
CA LEU A 442 -8.65 -8.20 -12.28
C LEU A 442 -9.58 -9.41 -12.41
N ALA A 443 -9.99 -10.04 -11.30
CA ALA A 443 -10.99 -11.11 -11.29
C ALA A 443 -12.43 -10.61 -11.57
N ARG A 444 -12.71 -9.31 -11.42
CA ARG A 444 -14.04 -8.71 -11.62
C ARG A 444 -14.24 -8.17 -13.01
N ILE A 445 -13.18 -7.67 -13.62
CA ILE A 445 -13.16 -7.22 -15.01
C ILE A 445 -12.64 -8.34 -15.93
N SER A 446 -12.59 -8.15 -17.24
CA SER A 446 -12.07 -9.17 -18.15
C SER A 446 -10.56 -9.36 -17.92
N ALA A 447 -10.13 -10.61 -17.76
CA ALA A 447 -8.71 -10.96 -17.71
C ALA A 447 -8.00 -10.81 -19.07
N GLU A 448 -8.79 -10.73 -20.15
CA GLU A 448 -8.31 -10.51 -21.52
C GLU A 448 -8.91 -9.24 -22.11
N ALA A 449 -8.06 -8.41 -22.70
CA ALA A 449 -8.47 -7.21 -23.41
C ALA A 449 -7.53 -6.95 -24.59
N GLY A 450 -8.01 -6.21 -25.58
CA GLY A 450 -7.13 -5.70 -26.63
C GLY A 450 -6.32 -4.49 -26.15
N ARG A 451 -6.96 -3.61 -25.36
CA ARG A 451 -6.32 -2.49 -24.64
C ARG A 451 -6.90 -2.34 -23.24
N MET A 452 -6.07 -1.96 -22.28
CA MET A 452 -6.44 -1.69 -20.91
C MET A 452 -5.69 -0.48 -20.37
N HIS A 453 -6.42 0.48 -19.83
CA HIS A 453 -5.89 1.47 -18.90
C HIS A 453 -6.34 1.07 -17.49
N TRP A 454 -5.43 1.12 -16.53
CA TRP A 454 -5.70 0.83 -15.12
C TRP A 454 -4.97 1.81 -14.21
N CYS A 455 -5.66 2.24 -13.15
CA CYS A 455 -5.16 3.11 -12.09
C CYS A 455 -5.67 2.55 -10.76
N ASP A 456 -4.80 2.42 -9.76
CA ASP A 456 -5.24 2.27 -8.38
C ASP A 456 -5.45 3.68 -7.80
N VAL A 457 -6.70 4.14 -7.72
CA VAL A 457 -7.02 5.56 -7.42
C VAL A 457 -6.37 6.04 -6.13
N ALA A 458 -6.43 5.23 -5.07
CA ALA A 458 -5.84 5.60 -3.79
C ALA A 458 -4.31 5.76 -3.86
N ARG A 459 -3.64 5.08 -4.79
CA ARG A 459 -2.20 5.20 -5.00
C ARG A 459 -1.88 6.26 -6.05
N CYS A 460 -2.66 6.39 -7.11
CA CYS A 460 -2.33 7.20 -8.29
C CYS A 460 -2.79 8.68 -8.23
N THR A 461 -3.31 9.16 -7.09
CA THR A 461 -3.78 10.55 -6.92
C THR A 461 -2.76 11.60 -7.37
N ALA A 462 -1.48 11.42 -7.02
CA ALA A 462 -0.41 12.33 -7.44
C ALA A 462 -0.21 12.37 -8.97
N LEU A 463 -0.40 11.23 -9.66
CA LEU A 463 -0.32 11.16 -11.12
C LEU A 463 -1.54 11.82 -11.77
N ILE A 464 -2.74 11.63 -11.21
CA ILE A 464 -3.98 12.25 -11.69
C ILE A 464 -3.89 13.78 -11.61
N GLN A 465 -3.31 14.29 -10.52
CA GLN A 465 -3.11 15.73 -10.29
C GLN A 465 -2.11 16.37 -11.27
N GLN A 466 -1.24 15.58 -11.91
CA GLN A 466 -0.29 16.12 -12.89
C GLN A 466 -1.04 16.70 -14.09
N GLY A 467 -0.83 18.00 -14.33
CA GLY A 467 -1.46 18.73 -15.41
C GLY A 467 -2.95 19.03 -15.20
N MET A 468 -3.49 18.84 -13.99
CA MET A 468 -4.74 19.49 -13.61
C MET A 468 -4.57 21.01 -13.53
N ARG A 469 -5.63 21.76 -13.82
CA ARG A 469 -5.69 23.21 -13.56
C ARG A 469 -5.63 23.47 -12.05
N ALA A 470 -5.10 24.62 -11.64
CA ALA A 470 -4.85 24.93 -10.22
C ALA A 470 -6.10 24.78 -9.33
N ASP A 471 -7.24 25.34 -9.74
CA ASP A 471 -8.49 25.27 -8.97
C ASP A 471 -9.03 23.84 -8.88
N ALA A 472 -8.93 23.08 -9.98
CA ALA A 472 -9.34 21.69 -10.04
C ALA A 472 -8.44 20.78 -9.20
N ALA A 473 -7.12 21.00 -9.22
CA ALA A 473 -6.15 20.28 -8.40
C ALA A 473 -6.38 20.54 -6.90
N SER A 474 -6.67 21.79 -6.54
CA SER A 474 -7.04 22.17 -5.17
C SER A 474 -8.32 21.46 -4.74
N ALA A 475 -9.39 21.52 -5.52
CA ALA A 475 -10.65 20.82 -5.22
C ALA A 475 -10.44 19.29 -5.10
N PHE A 476 -9.64 18.70 -5.99
CA PHE A 476 -9.28 17.29 -5.93
C PHE A 476 -8.55 16.93 -4.63
N ALA A 477 -7.59 17.75 -4.19
CA ALA A 477 -6.83 17.50 -2.97
C ALA A 477 -7.69 17.50 -1.68
N HIS A 478 -8.81 18.25 -1.66
CA HIS A 478 -9.73 18.29 -0.51
C HIS A 478 -10.48 16.98 -0.28
N HIS A 479 -10.49 16.06 -1.24
CA HIS A 479 -11.21 14.78 -1.17
C HIS A 479 -10.28 13.57 -0.94
N THR A 480 -9.14 13.77 -0.26
CA THR A 480 -8.16 12.70 0.00
C THR A 480 -8.77 11.47 0.68
N ASP A 481 -9.68 11.66 1.64
CA ASP A 481 -10.36 10.57 2.34
C ASP A 481 -11.19 9.72 1.37
N LEU A 482 -11.90 10.34 0.42
CA LEU A 482 -12.62 9.64 -0.64
C LEU A 482 -11.67 8.85 -1.52
N TRP A 483 -10.58 9.47 -2.01
CA TRP A 483 -9.64 8.79 -2.90
C TRP A 483 -8.96 7.59 -2.23
N SER A 484 -8.69 7.68 -0.93
CA SER A 484 -8.11 6.58 -0.14
C SER A 484 -9.02 5.35 -0.04
N GLN A 485 -10.32 5.53 -0.24
CA GLN A 485 -11.34 4.47 -0.20
C GLN A 485 -11.50 3.74 -1.56
N LEU A 486 -10.91 4.26 -2.64
CA LEU A 486 -11.11 3.76 -3.99
C LEU A 486 -9.97 2.86 -4.47
N GLY A 487 -10.35 1.78 -5.15
CA GLY A 487 -9.51 0.72 -5.71
C GLY A 487 -9.08 0.92 -7.15
N GLY A 488 -9.02 -0.20 -7.86
CA GLY A 488 -8.79 -0.22 -9.30
C GLY A 488 -9.90 0.51 -10.05
N VAL A 489 -9.50 1.43 -10.92
CA VAL A 489 -10.31 1.98 -12.00
C VAL A 489 -9.68 1.55 -13.31
N SER A 490 -10.49 1.03 -14.23
CA SER A 490 -9.97 0.63 -15.54
C SER A 490 -10.95 0.84 -16.69
N VAL A 491 -10.38 1.09 -17.86
CA VAL A 491 -11.06 1.15 -19.14
C VAL A 491 -10.45 0.09 -20.05
N GLN A 492 -11.26 -0.85 -20.52
CA GLN A 492 -10.85 -1.90 -21.45
C GLN A 492 -11.54 -1.71 -22.79
N LEU A 493 -10.79 -1.90 -23.87
CA LEU A 493 -11.31 -1.99 -25.23
C LEU A 493 -10.93 -3.33 -25.86
N SER A 494 -11.88 -3.94 -26.55
CA SER A 494 -11.68 -5.19 -27.28
C SER A 494 -12.42 -5.15 -28.63
N PRO A 495 -11.95 -5.88 -29.65
CA PRO A 495 -12.66 -6.00 -30.92
C PRO A 495 -14.06 -6.57 -30.76
N GLY A 496 -15.03 -6.00 -31.47
CA GLY A 496 -16.40 -6.51 -31.53
C GLY A 496 -16.80 -6.85 -32.97
N GLN A 497 -18.10 -7.05 -33.20
CA GLN A 497 -18.64 -7.40 -34.52
C GLN A 497 -19.12 -6.18 -35.29
N HIS A 498 -19.18 -6.28 -36.62
CA HIS A 498 -19.74 -5.25 -37.53
C HIS A 498 -19.09 -3.86 -37.36
N GLY A 499 -17.79 -3.80 -37.08
CA GLY A 499 -17.06 -2.54 -36.87
C GLY A 499 -17.37 -1.83 -35.55
N MET A 500 -17.94 -2.54 -34.57
CA MET A 500 -18.12 -2.05 -33.19
C MET A 500 -17.05 -2.64 -32.29
N HIS A 501 -16.80 -2.01 -31.14
CA HIS A 501 -15.77 -2.45 -30.19
C HIS A 501 -16.37 -2.59 -28.80
N HIS A 502 -16.04 -3.67 -28.09
CA HIS A 502 -16.42 -3.83 -26.69
C HIS A 502 -15.69 -2.82 -25.82
N VAL A 503 -16.44 -2.16 -24.95
CA VAL A 503 -15.92 -1.24 -23.94
C VAL A 503 -16.38 -1.70 -22.57
N THR A 504 -15.44 -1.83 -21.64
CA THR A 504 -15.73 -2.09 -20.22
C THR A 504 -15.04 -1.04 -19.38
N ILE A 505 -15.82 -0.34 -18.56
CA ILE A 505 -15.32 0.65 -17.59
C ILE A 505 -15.68 0.14 -16.21
N GLY A 506 -14.73 0.14 -15.29
CA GLY A 506 -14.96 -0.31 -13.93
C GLY A 506 -14.32 0.61 -12.90
N ALA A 507 -14.96 0.73 -11.74
CA ALA A 507 -14.40 1.32 -10.53
C ALA A 507 -14.64 0.40 -9.33
N GLN A 508 -13.69 0.37 -8.41
CA GLN A 508 -13.74 -0.47 -7.21
C GLN A 508 -13.80 0.37 -5.93
N PHE A 509 -14.63 -0.04 -4.97
CA PHE A 509 -14.44 0.34 -3.58
C PHE A 509 -13.46 -0.66 -2.97
N ALA A 510 -12.26 -0.18 -2.68
CA ALA A 510 -11.28 -0.94 -1.95
C ALA A 510 -10.49 0.13 -1.19
N PRO A 511 -10.76 0.33 0.10
CA PRO A 511 -9.94 1.24 0.88
C PRO A 511 -8.51 0.71 0.91
N LEU A 512 -7.53 1.61 0.87
CA LEU A 512 -6.22 1.24 1.36
C LEU A 512 -6.44 0.77 2.78
N GLU A 513 -6.24 -0.52 3.03
CA GLU A 513 -6.07 -0.97 4.40
C GLU A 513 -4.99 -0.06 4.97
N ASP A 514 -5.34 0.68 6.02
CA ASP A 514 -4.38 1.37 6.87
C ASP A 514 -3.22 0.38 7.02
N ARG A 515 -1.99 0.79 6.67
CA ARG A 515 -0.78 -0.06 6.74
C ARG A 515 -0.51 -0.38 8.21
N GLY A 516 -1.46 -1.07 8.82
CA GLY A 516 -1.36 -1.71 10.09
C GLY A 516 -0.41 -2.86 9.94
N THR A 517 -0.05 -3.35 11.11
CA THR A 517 1.11 -4.19 11.29
C THR A 517 1.06 -5.44 10.39
N ARG A 518 1.78 -5.41 9.25
CA ARG A 518 1.76 -6.47 8.23
C ARG A 518 2.81 -7.50 8.53
N LEU A 519 2.45 -8.79 8.56
CA LEU A 519 3.43 -9.87 8.55
C LEU A 519 4.21 -9.82 7.22
N LEU A 520 5.50 -9.52 7.29
CA LEU A 520 6.37 -9.47 6.11
C LEU A 520 6.86 -10.86 5.70
N TRP A 521 7.29 -11.65 6.68
CA TRP A 521 7.75 -13.02 6.47
C TRP A 521 7.71 -13.83 7.76
N ALA A 522 7.73 -15.16 7.59
CA ALA A 522 7.88 -16.14 8.66
C ALA A 522 8.97 -17.16 8.27
N ALA A 523 9.85 -17.50 9.20
CA ALA A 523 10.94 -18.45 9.04
C ALA A 523 10.83 -19.56 10.10
N GLU A 524 10.84 -20.81 9.65
CA GLU A 524 10.79 -21.97 10.54
C GLU A 524 12.17 -22.21 11.17
N ILE A 525 12.33 -21.79 12.43
CA ILE A 525 13.56 -21.96 13.23
C ILE A 525 13.35 -23.01 14.32
N GLY A 526 12.18 -22.99 14.97
CA GLY A 526 11.88 -23.74 16.18
C GLY A 526 11.86 -22.85 17.43
N PRO A 527 11.51 -23.40 18.60
CA PRO A 527 11.41 -22.63 19.83
C PRO A 527 12.74 -21.95 20.18
N LEU A 528 12.74 -20.64 20.48
CA LEU A 528 13.95 -19.91 20.85
C LEU A 528 14.34 -20.11 22.32
N SER A 529 15.61 -19.83 22.61
CA SER A 529 16.20 -19.90 23.96
C SER A 529 15.72 -18.80 24.94
N GLY A 530 14.59 -18.14 24.67
CA GLY A 530 14.04 -17.04 25.49
C GLY A 530 14.81 -15.71 25.40
N ARG A 531 15.82 -15.62 24.53
CA ARG A 531 16.58 -14.40 24.23
C ARG A 531 15.89 -13.63 23.09
N LYS A 532 15.99 -12.29 23.11
CA LYS A 532 15.58 -11.47 21.96
C LYS A 532 16.48 -11.73 20.74
N PRO A 533 15.97 -11.61 19.50
CA PRO A 533 16.79 -11.67 18.29
C PRO A 533 17.87 -10.57 18.27
N ASP A 534 19.09 -10.90 17.86
CA ASP A 534 20.18 -9.93 17.66
C ASP A 534 20.14 -9.38 16.23
N ILE A 535 20.18 -8.06 16.08
CA ILE A 535 20.18 -7.39 14.77
C ILE A 535 21.61 -7.07 14.37
N LEU A 536 22.05 -7.60 13.24
CA LEU A 536 23.41 -7.51 12.73
C LEU A 536 23.43 -6.73 11.41
N ARG A 537 24.43 -5.86 11.21
CA ARG A 537 24.63 -5.19 9.92
C ARG A 537 25.33 -6.12 8.94
N ASN A 538 24.75 -6.26 7.75
CA ASN A 538 25.43 -6.84 6.61
C ASN A 538 26.39 -5.80 6.00
N HIS A 539 27.69 -6.03 6.14
CA HIS A 539 28.71 -5.09 5.66
C HIS A 539 28.86 -5.05 4.12
N THR A 540 28.20 -5.95 3.37
CA THR A 540 28.28 -5.98 1.90
C THR A 540 27.25 -5.05 1.23
N ASN A 541 26.08 -4.87 1.85
CA ASN A 541 24.98 -4.09 1.28
C ASN A 541 24.27 -3.18 2.31
N ASN A 542 24.76 -3.11 3.54
CA ASN A 542 24.23 -2.34 4.68
C ASN A 542 22.87 -2.76 5.24
N THR A 543 22.12 -3.64 4.58
CA THR A 543 20.90 -4.26 5.14
C THR A 543 21.17 -4.93 6.48
N ARG A 544 20.13 -5.22 7.26
CA ARG A 544 20.25 -5.90 8.54
C ARG A 544 19.81 -7.35 8.44
N GLU A 545 20.50 -8.19 9.20
CA GLU A 545 20.27 -9.62 9.32
C GLU A 545 19.91 -9.93 10.77
N VAL A 546 19.17 -11.01 10.99
CA VAL A 546 18.68 -11.40 12.32
C VAL A 546 19.41 -12.67 12.76
N LEU A 547 20.14 -12.60 13.86
CA LEU A 547 20.73 -13.76 14.51
C LEU A 547 19.84 -14.20 15.68
N VAL A 548 19.46 -15.48 15.70
CA VAL A 548 18.68 -16.08 16.78
C VAL A 548 19.33 -17.36 17.27
N GLN A 549 19.09 -17.73 18.54
CA GLN A 549 19.48 -19.02 19.10
C GLN A 549 18.24 -19.83 19.50
N ASP A 550 18.14 -21.06 18.99
CA ASP A 550 17.08 -21.99 19.33
C ASP A 550 17.29 -22.62 20.73
N ALA A 551 16.27 -23.30 21.23
CA ALA A 551 16.31 -24.00 22.52
C ALA A 551 17.29 -25.20 22.54
N ALA A 552 17.72 -25.68 21.37
CA ALA A 552 18.76 -26.71 21.22
C ALA A 552 20.17 -26.11 21.08
N HIS A 553 20.34 -24.82 21.38
CA HIS A 553 21.59 -24.07 21.31
C HIS A 553 22.18 -23.96 19.90
N ARG A 554 21.37 -24.13 18.84
CA ARG A 554 21.78 -23.78 17.49
C ARG A 554 21.51 -22.30 17.21
N ILE A 555 22.47 -21.65 16.58
CA ILE A 555 22.33 -20.28 16.09
C ILE A 555 21.94 -20.29 14.62
N HIS A 556 21.10 -19.35 14.22
CA HIS A 556 20.60 -19.19 12.86
C HIS A 556 20.77 -17.73 12.46
N LEU A 557 21.37 -17.49 11.29
CA LEU A 557 21.40 -16.16 10.68
C LEU A 557 20.32 -16.09 9.60
N VAL A 558 19.44 -15.10 9.69
CA VAL A 558 18.29 -14.92 8.80
C VAL A 558 18.43 -13.58 8.08
N SER A 559 18.19 -13.54 6.77
CA SER A 559 18.23 -12.30 5.98
C SER A 559 17.05 -11.38 6.30
N SER A 560 17.10 -10.15 5.79
CA SER A 560 15.99 -9.18 5.86
C SER A 560 14.68 -9.68 5.25
N THR A 561 14.73 -10.71 4.39
CA THR A 561 13.58 -11.34 3.71
C THR A 561 13.09 -12.62 4.39
N GLY A 562 13.65 -13.01 5.54
CA GLY A 562 13.24 -14.23 6.24
C GLY A 562 13.93 -15.52 5.78
N LYS A 563 14.88 -15.45 4.83
CA LYS A 563 15.65 -16.63 4.41
C LYS A 563 16.73 -16.97 5.45
N VAL A 564 16.72 -18.21 5.92
CA VAL A 564 17.83 -18.74 6.74
C VAL A 564 19.09 -18.86 5.87
N LEU A 565 20.11 -18.06 6.19
CA LEU A 565 21.38 -18.03 5.48
C LEU A 565 22.27 -19.21 5.86
N TRP A 566 22.36 -19.51 7.15
CA TRP A 566 23.06 -20.68 7.68
C TRP A 566 22.63 -20.96 9.12
N SER A 567 23.02 -22.14 9.62
CA SER A 567 22.79 -22.53 11.02
C SER A 567 23.97 -23.31 11.58
N ARG A 568 24.30 -23.11 12.86
CA ARG A 568 25.41 -23.78 13.55
C ARG A 568 25.02 -24.20 14.96
N ALA A 569 25.46 -25.38 15.38
CA ALA A 569 25.33 -25.80 16.77
C ALA A 569 26.40 -25.12 17.64
N MET A 570 26.01 -24.64 18.82
CA MET A 570 26.91 -24.09 19.83
C MET A 570 27.10 -25.08 20.99
N ASP A 571 28.15 -24.88 21.78
CA ASP A 571 28.44 -25.67 22.98
C ASP A 571 27.55 -25.30 24.19
N GLY A 572 26.69 -24.29 24.04
CA GLY A 572 25.74 -23.85 25.05
C GLY A 572 25.02 -22.55 24.68
N PRO A 573 24.25 -21.96 25.60
CA PRO A 573 23.59 -20.69 25.38
C PRO A 573 24.61 -19.55 25.23
N ILE A 574 24.30 -18.59 24.35
CA ILE A 574 25.05 -17.33 24.25
C ILE A 574 24.86 -16.53 25.54
N LEU A 575 25.97 -16.06 26.12
CA LEU A 575 25.98 -15.21 27.31
C LEU A 575 26.06 -13.72 26.90
N GLY A 576 25.01 -12.95 27.21
CA GLY A 576 24.93 -11.50 26.96
C GLY A 576 24.93 -11.12 25.47
N ASP A 577 25.12 -9.84 25.15
CA ASP A 577 24.91 -9.31 23.80
C ASP A 577 25.88 -9.88 22.75
N VAL A 578 25.42 -9.95 21.50
CA VAL A 578 26.28 -10.29 20.35
C VAL A 578 26.91 -9.02 19.81
N HIS A 579 28.21 -9.05 19.57
CA HIS A 579 28.97 -7.90 19.08
C HIS A 579 29.42 -8.08 17.63
N GLN A 580 29.48 -7.00 16.85
CA GLN A 580 30.15 -6.99 15.54
C GLN A 580 31.49 -6.27 15.63
N VAL A 581 32.56 -6.92 15.20
CA VAL A 581 33.94 -6.41 15.23
C VAL A 581 34.54 -6.43 13.82
N ASP A 582 35.40 -5.46 13.48
CA ASP A 582 36.16 -5.46 12.22
C ASP A 582 37.62 -5.80 12.50
N ARG A 583 37.88 -7.11 12.62
CA ARG A 583 39.20 -7.64 12.94
C ARG A 583 40.27 -7.25 11.91
N PHE A 584 39.89 -7.23 10.62
CA PHE A 584 40.83 -7.03 9.51
C PHE A 584 40.97 -5.56 9.11
N ARG A 585 40.29 -4.65 9.80
CA ARG A 585 40.29 -3.20 9.54
C ARG A 585 39.93 -2.85 8.09
N ASN A 586 39.08 -3.65 7.47
CA ASN A 586 38.71 -3.53 6.06
C ASN A 586 37.21 -3.30 5.84
N GLY A 587 36.46 -3.00 6.91
CA GLY A 587 35.03 -2.81 6.89
C GLY A 587 34.23 -4.11 6.89
N LYS A 588 34.86 -5.28 6.81
CA LYS A 588 34.18 -6.57 6.93
C LYS A 588 33.96 -6.88 8.41
N LEU A 589 32.70 -7.09 8.77
CA LEU A 589 32.30 -7.34 10.16
C LEU A 589 32.25 -8.85 10.46
N GLN A 590 32.71 -9.22 11.65
CA GLN A 590 32.63 -10.56 12.23
C GLN A 590 31.73 -10.51 13.47
N VAL A 591 30.98 -11.58 13.68
CA VAL A 591 30.12 -11.80 14.85
C VAL A 591 30.95 -12.35 15.99
N MET A 592 30.86 -11.76 17.18
CA MET A 592 31.64 -12.13 18.36
C MET A 592 30.70 -12.30 19.56
N PHE A 593 30.84 -13.42 20.28
CA PHE A 593 30.11 -13.72 21.52
C PHE A 593 30.82 -14.84 22.29
N ASN A 594 30.37 -15.12 23.52
CA ASN A 594 30.82 -16.29 24.27
C ASN A 594 29.65 -17.14 24.77
N THR A 595 29.92 -18.43 24.92
CA THR A 595 29.14 -19.35 25.75
C THR A 595 29.88 -19.54 27.08
N ALA A 596 29.42 -20.46 27.93
CA ALA A 596 30.17 -20.84 29.13
C ALA A 596 31.52 -21.51 28.79
N GLY A 597 31.62 -22.27 27.71
CA GLY A 597 32.83 -23.06 27.39
C GLY A 597 33.75 -22.42 26.36
N GLN A 598 33.22 -21.57 25.49
CA GLN A 598 33.95 -21.09 24.31
C GLN A 598 33.73 -19.59 24.04
N LEU A 599 34.77 -18.96 23.51
CA LEU A 599 34.70 -17.64 22.91
C LEU A 599 34.67 -17.81 21.38
N HIS A 600 33.69 -17.19 20.71
CA HIS A 600 33.42 -17.37 19.29
C HIS A 600 33.67 -16.09 18.50
N GLN A 601 34.25 -16.23 17.31
CA GLN A 601 34.30 -15.21 16.28
C GLN A 601 33.99 -15.85 14.93
N ILE A 602 32.87 -15.43 14.33
CA ILE A 602 32.28 -16.06 13.14
C ILE A 602 32.18 -15.01 12.04
N ASP A 603 32.59 -15.35 10.81
CA ASP A 603 32.39 -14.50 9.65
C ASP A 603 30.91 -14.46 9.21
N ARG A 604 30.56 -13.57 8.27
CA ARG A 604 29.19 -13.46 7.77
C ARG A 604 28.67 -14.78 7.15
N ASN A 605 29.56 -15.63 6.62
CA ASN A 605 29.20 -16.88 5.97
C ASN A 605 29.06 -18.06 6.96
N GLY A 606 29.14 -17.80 8.26
CA GLY A 606 29.00 -18.80 9.32
C GLY A 606 30.29 -19.58 9.61
N LYS A 607 31.41 -19.21 9.00
CA LYS A 607 32.71 -19.87 9.21
C LYS A 607 33.45 -19.25 10.38
N ASP A 608 34.16 -20.09 11.13
CA ASP A 608 35.05 -19.60 12.18
C ASP A 608 36.19 -18.78 11.57
N VAL A 609 36.53 -17.68 12.26
CA VAL A 609 37.69 -16.86 11.92
C VAL A 609 38.93 -17.48 12.55
N ASP A 610 40.09 -17.34 11.90
CA ASP A 610 41.35 -17.91 12.37
C ASP A 610 41.62 -17.61 13.87
N GLY A 611 41.85 -18.68 14.63
CA GLY A 611 42.05 -18.64 16.09
C GLY A 611 40.78 -18.93 16.90
N PHE A 612 39.62 -19.07 16.26
CA PHE A 612 38.33 -19.33 16.91
C PHE A 612 37.71 -20.68 16.51
N PRO A 613 36.84 -21.26 17.34
CA PRO A 613 36.52 -20.82 18.71
C PRO A 613 37.70 -21.04 19.68
N VAL A 614 37.86 -20.12 20.63
CA VAL A 614 38.83 -20.28 21.73
C VAL A 614 38.16 -21.10 22.83
N THR A 615 38.67 -22.31 23.08
CA THR A 615 38.19 -23.14 24.19
C THR A 615 38.72 -22.61 25.52
N LEU A 616 37.82 -22.31 26.45
CA LEU A 616 38.15 -21.76 27.75
C LEU A 616 38.60 -22.87 28.70
N ARG A 617 39.72 -22.66 29.39
CA ARG A 617 40.22 -23.63 30.40
C ARG A 617 39.36 -23.70 31.65
N SER A 618 38.67 -22.62 31.96
CA SER A 618 37.68 -22.50 33.03
C SER A 618 36.47 -21.77 32.45
N GLN A 619 35.28 -22.21 32.81
CA GLN A 619 34.05 -21.70 32.20
C GLN A 619 33.88 -20.20 32.44
N ALA A 620 33.35 -19.49 31.45
CA ALA A 620 32.92 -18.10 31.62
C ALA A 620 31.77 -18.02 32.62
N THR A 621 31.86 -17.09 33.56
CA THR A 621 30.80 -16.83 34.57
C THR A 621 29.95 -15.61 34.24
N ALA A 622 30.31 -14.88 33.19
CA ALA A 622 29.63 -13.67 32.75
C ALA A 622 29.76 -13.50 31.23
N PRO A 623 28.94 -12.64 30.61
CA PRO A 623 29.16 -12.20 29.24
C PRO A 623 30.53 -11.53 29.07
N MET A 624 31.13 -11.72 27.89
CA MET A 624 32.34 -11.00 27.50
C MET A 624 32.06 -9.49 27.37
N ALA A 625 33.09 -8.69 27.56
CA ALA A 625 33.08 -7.26 27.23
C ALA A 625 34.08 -6.98 26.10
N VAL A 626 33.67 -6.19 25.10
CA VAL A 626 34.52 -5.81 23.96
C VAL A 626 34.81 -4.32 24.03
N PHE A 627 36.09 -3.95 24.05
CA PHE A 627 36.55 -2.56 24.12
C PHE A 627 37.44 -2.22 22.93
N ASP A 628 37.17 -1.09 22.27
CA ASP A 628 38.07 -0.43 21.32
C ASP A 628 38.35 0.99 21.85
N TYR A 629 39.33 1.10 22.74
CA TYR A 629 39.48 2.30 23.58
C TYR A 629 39.76 3.57 22.78
N ASP A 630 40.51 3.44 21.68
CA ASP A 630 41.02 4.57 20.91
C ASP A 630 40.40 4.63 19.50
N ALA A 631 39.33 3.85 19.25
CA ALA A 631 38.63 3.72 17.98
C ALA A 631 39.55 3.31 16.79
N GLN A 632 40.60 2.54 17.09
CA GLN A 632 41.59 2.07 16.10
C GLN A 632 41.37 0.61 15.71
N ARG A 633 40.25 0.00 16.12
CA ARG A 633 39.95 -1.42 15.92
C ARG A 633 41.02 -2.32 16.53
N ASP A 634 41.62 -1.90 17.64
CA ASP A 634 42.49 -2.75 18.47
C ASP A 634 41.67 -3.24 19.68
N TYR A 635 40.87 -4.27 19.41
CA TYR A 635 39.89 -4.74 20.38
C TYR A 635 40.55 -5.48 21.55
N ARG A 636 39.94 -5.32 22.74
CA ARG A 636 40.20 -6.12 23.94
C ARG A 636 38.92 -6.81 24.35
N ILE A 637 39.02 -8.13 24.55
CA ILE A 637 37.91 -8.98 24.94
C ILE A 637 38.15 -9.44 26.38
N ILE A 638 37.41 -8.86 27.31
CA ILE A 638 37.55 -9.12 28.75
C ILE A 638 36.49 -10.12 29.20
N LEU A 639 36.91 -11.19 29.87
CA LEU A 639 36.03 -12.31 30.22
C LEU A 639 36.34 -12.87 31.62
N PRO A 640 35.42 -12.74 32.59
CA PRO A 640 35.52 -13.43 33.88
C PRO A 640 35.30 -14.94 33.77
N THR A 641 36.09 -15.72 34.51
CA THR A 641 36.01 -17.19 34.53
C THR A 641 35.79 -17.77 35.94
N ALA A 642 35.29 -19.00 36.00
CA ALA A 642 34.86 -19.68 37.24
C ALA A 642 35.98 -19.96 38.24
N ASP A 643 37.24 -19.88 37.82
CA ASP A 643 38.42 -19.95 38.70
C ASP A 643 38.85 -18.58 39.24
N GLY A 644 37.99 -17.56 39.10
CA GLY A 644 38.19 -16.21 39.60
C GLY A 644 39.04 -15.32 38.70
N ARG A 645 39.64 -15.85 37.62
CA ARG A 645 40.45 -15.05 36.71
C ARG A 645 39.58 -14.11 35.87
N ILE A 646 40.17 -12.98 35.50
CA ILE A 646 39.64 -12.07 34.50
C ILE A 646 40.58 -12.18 33.32
N MET A 647 40.11 -12.83 32.24
CA MET A 647 40.90 -13.01 31.03
C MET A 647 40.83 -11.75 30.17
N ASN A 648 41.91 -11.47 29.45
CA ASN A 648 41.96 -10.43 28.42
C ASN A 648 42.53 -11.03 27.14
N PHE A 649 41.70 -11.12 26.10
CA PHE A 649 42.08 -11.62 24.80
C PHE A 649 42.19 -10.46 23.79
N GLY A 650 43.16 -10.57 22.90
CA GLY A 650 43.22 -9.76 21.69
C GLY A 650 42.16 -10.20 20.69
N ILE A 651 41.97 -9.40 19.63
CA ILE A 651 41.04 -9.71 18.54
C ILE A 651 41.38 -11.01 17.79
N ASP A 652 42.60 -11.52 17.97
CA ASP A 652 43.11 -12.77 17.42
C ASP A 652 42.82 -14.01 18.29
N GLY A 653 42.17 -13.82 19.44
CA GLY A 653 41.88 -14.88 20.41
C GLY A 653 43.05 -15.23 21.32
N MET A 654 44.20 -14.55 21.20
CA MET A 654 45.37 -14.77 22.04
C MET A 654 45.29 -13.95 23.33
N VAL A 655 45.84 -14.47 24.41
CA VAL A 655 45.92 -13.72 25.68
C VAL A 655 46.86 -12.52 25.51
N VAL A 656 46.39 -11.35 25.94
CA VAL A 656 47.16 -10.10 25.83
C VAL A 656 48.35 -10.15 26.78
N LYS A 657 49.55 -9.87 26.24
CA LYS A 657 50.78 -9.75 27.02
C LYS A 657 50.73 -8.50 27.91
N GLY A 658 51.15 -8.63 29.18
CA GLY A 658 51.13 -7.52 30.15
C GLY A 658 49.78 -7.29 30.82
N TRP A 659 48.84 -8.24 30.70
CA TRP A 659 47.63 -8.25 31.52
C TRP A 659 47.92 -8.84 32.91
N GLU A 660 47.65 -8.07 33.95
CA GLU A 660 48.09 -8.32 35.34
C GLU A 660 46.92 -8.35 36.34
N ALA A 661 45.69 -8.59 35.88
CA ALA A 661 44.55 -8.67 36.78
C ALA A 661 44.68 -9.83 37.78
N ALA A 662 44.58 -9.52 39.07
CA ALA A 662 44.59 -10.52 40.13
C ALA A 662 43.31 -11.38 40.09
N PRO A 663 43.40 -12.70 40.37
CA PRO A 663 42.22 -13.53 40.53
C PRO A 663 41.30 -13.02 41.64
N LEU A 664 40.00 -13.04 41.37
CA LEU A 664 38.96 -12.73 42.34
C LEU A 664 38.78 -13.91 43.30
N ALA A 665 38.55 -13.62 44.58
CA ALA A 665 38.26 -14.65 45.57
C ALA A 665 36.94 -15.39 45.26
N VAL A 666 35.95 -14.66 44.74
CA VAL A 666 34.69 -15.21 44.22
C VAL A 666 34.51 -14.67 42.79
N PRO A 667 34.31 -15.54 41.78
CA PRO A 667 34.18 -15.14 40.38
C PRO A 667 33.12 -14.06 40.14
N ALA A 668 33.39 -13.14 39.22
CA ALA A 668 32.41 -12.14 38.82
C ALA A 668 31.29 -12.79 37.98
N VAL A 669 30.05 -12.42 38.28
CA VAL A 669 28.85 -12.83 37.52
C VAL A 669 28.36 -11.72 36.56
N ASN A 670 29.06 -10.59 36.53
CA ASN A 670 28.76 -9.43 35.70
C ASN A 670 29.82 -9.26 34.61
N ALA A 671 29.39 -8.81 33.43
CA ALA A 671 30.31 -8.36 32.40
C ALA A 671 31.14 -7.17 32.91
N VAL A 672 32.42 -7.12 32.55
CA VAL A 672 33.27 -5.97 32.87
C VAL A 672 32.74 -4.73 32.14
N ARG A 673 32.70 -3.59 32.81
CA ARG A 673 32.21 -2.33 32.23
C ARG A 673 33.34 -1.33 32.08
N HIS A 674 33.39 -0.64 30.94
CA HIS A 674 34.33 0.45 30.72
C HIS A 674 33.65 1.78 31.07
N VAL A 675 34.29 2.57 31.92
CA VAL A 675 33.87 3.92 32.28
C VAL A 675 35.04 4.88 32.17
N ARG A 676 34.77 6.10 31.72
CA ARG A 676 35.78 7.17 31.62
C ARG A 676 35.53 8.21 32.70
N ILE A 677 36.45 8.34 33.64
CA ILE A 677 36.35 9.25 34.78
C ILE A 677 37.55 10.20 34.74
N LYS A 678 37.31 11.53 34.68
CA LYS A 678 38.35 12.55 34.48
C LYS A 678 39.35 12.20 33.37
N ASN A 679 38.85 11.81 32.20
CA ASN A 679 39.62 11.38 31.01
C ASN A 679 40.45 10.11 31.17
N LYS A 680 40.41 9.42 32.31
CA LYS A 680 41.08 8.12 32.51
C LYS A 680 40.12 6.96 32.28
N ASP A 681 40.62 5.90 31.66
CA ASP A 681 39.87 4.66 31.50
C ASP A 681 39.93 3.81 32.75
N PHE A 682 38.76 3.30 33.12
CA PHE A 682 38.58 2.33 34.17
C PHE A 682 37.78 1.13 33.66
N LEU A 683 38.25 -0.06 34.01
CA LEU A 683 37.53 -1.31 33.87
C LEU A 683 36.92 -1.62 35.23
N LEU A 684 35.61 -1.38 35.34
CA LEU A 684 34.84 -1.63 36.55
C LEU A 684 34.44 -3.11 36.57
N VAL A 685 34.87 -3.78 37.64
CA VAL A 685 34.60 -5.19 37.89
C VAL A 685 33.87 -5.32 39.21
N VAL A 686 32.76 -6.05 39.23
CA VAL A 686 32.07 -6.45 40.47
C VAL A 686 32.35 -7.93 40.70
N GLY A 687 33.21 -8.22 41.68
CA GLY A 687 33.50 -9.60 42.06
C GLY A 687 32.27 -10.28 42.67
N GLY A 688 32.25 -11.61 42.69
CA GLY A 688 31.13 -12.37 43.24
C GLY A 688 30.93 -12.18 44.74
N SER A 689 31.91 -11.63 45.47
CA SER A 689 31.78 -11.21 46.87
C SER A 689 31.26 -9.77 47.00
N GLY A 690 30.71 -9.20 45.92
CA GLY A 690 30.22 -7.83 45.84
C GLY A 690 31.28 -6.71 45.82
N LYS A 691 32.56 -7.05 45.96
CA LYS A 691 33.65 -6.05 45.94
C LYS A 691 33.77 -5.42 44.55
N VAL A 692 33.73 -4.08 44.50
CA VAL A 692 33.95 -3.31 43.26
C VAL A 692 35.45 -3.02 43.10
N LEU A 693 35.99 -3.29 41.92
CA LEU A 693 37.37 -2.98 41.54
C LEU A 693 37.37 -2.02 40.35
N LEU A 694 38.26 -1.04 40.38
CA LEU A 694 38.47 -0.08 39.30
C LEU A 694 39.87 -0.31 38.73
N LEU A 695 39.95 -1.08 37.65
CA LEU A 695 41.23 -1.48 37.04
C LEU A 695 41.63 -0.54 35.91
N ASP A 696 42.92 -0.40 35.64
CA ASP A 696 43.42 0.23 34.41
C ASP A 696 43.37 -0.73 33.21
N ARG A 697 43.79 -0.27 32.02
CA ARG A 697 43.81 -1.08 30.79
C ARG A 697 44.77 -2.30 30.86
N ARG A 698 45.65 -2.39 31.87
CA ARG A 698 46.55 -3.53 32.14
C ARG A 698 45.97 -4.49 33.19
N GLY A 699 44.81 -4.18 33.76
CA GLY A 699 44.17 -5.00 34.79
C GLY A 699 44.67 -4.72 36.21
N VAL A 700 45.52 -3.70 36.39
CA VAL A 700 46.02 -3.31 37.71
C VAL A 700 45.01 -2.37 38.36
N GLU A 701 44.74 -2.56 39.65
CA GLU A 701 43.84 -1.70 40.41
C GLU A 701 44.36 -0.26 40.40
N ARG A 702 43.59 0.63 39.78
CA ARG A 702 43.94 2.02 39.56
C ARG A 702 43.52 2.90 40.73
N GLU A 703 42.37 2.60 41.33
CA GLU A 703 41.80 3.37 42.42
C GLU A 703 40.90 2.47 43.29
N LYS A 704 40.82 2.77 44.59
CA LYS A 704 39.99 2.02 45.54
C LYS A 704 38.54 2.49 45.45
N ALA A 705 37.63 1.56 45.16
CA ALA A 705 36.20 1.78 45.38
C ALA A 705 35.86 1.44 46.84
N GLY A 706 35.09 2.31 47.50
CA GLY A 706 34.50 2.06 48.82
C GLY A 706 33.17 1.30 48.75
N LEU A 707 32.59 1.20 47.54
CA LEU A 707 31.34 0.49 47.31
C LEU A 707 31.51 -1.03 47.39
N VAL A 708 30.66 -1.67 48.19
CA VAL A 708 30.55 -3.13 48.31
C VAL A 708 29.07 -3.49 48.15
N LEU A 709 28.79 -4.38 47.20
CA LEU A 709 27.45 -4.88 46.92
C LEU A 709 27.21 -6.17 47.73
N PRO A 710 25.96 -6.63 47.86
CA PRO A 710 25.69 -7.98 48.32
C PRO A 710 26.37 -9.04 47.43
N ASP A 711 26.66 -10.21 48.00
CA ASP A 711 27.28 -11.32 47.26
C ASP A 711 26.46 -11.70 46.03
N THR A 712 27.16 -11.98 44.92
CA THR A 712 26.60 -12.42 43.63
C THR A 712 25.58 -11.47 43.00
N THR A 713 25.60 -10.19 43.39
CA THR A 713 24.71 -9.18 42.83
C THR A 713 24.90 -9.04 41.32
N VAL A 714 23.80 -9.12 40.57
CA VAL A 714 23.76 -8.74 39.15
C VAL A 714 23.47 -7.24 39.05
N ILE A 715 24.36 -6.50 38.40
CA ILE A 715 24.19 -5.06 38.21
C ILE A 715 23.16 -4.79 37.12
N ALA A 716 22.28 -3.83 37.36
CA ALA A 716 21.28 -3.40 36.39
C ALA A 716 21.85 -2.36 35.43
N ASP A 717 22.59 -1.38 35.95
CA ASP A 717 23.18 -0.30 35.14
C ASP A 717 24.34 0.40 35.86
N ILE A 718 25.09 1.22 35.12
CA ILE A 718 26.10 2.14 35.65
C ILE A 718 25.83 3.53 35.10
N THR A 719 25.67 4.51 35.99
CA THR A 719 25.57 5.93 35.62
C THR A 719 26.97 6.56 35.71
N PRO A 720 27.62 6.90 34.58
CA PRO A 720 28.93 7.51 34.60
C PRO A 720 28.87 8.92 35.22
N GLY A 721 29.81 9.22 36.11
CA GLY A 721 29.99 10.55 36.67
C GLY A 721 31.30 11.19 36.20
N ASN A 722 31.44 12.49 36.46
CA ASN A 722 32.69 13.21 36.19
C ASN A 722 33.83 12.77 37.12
N ASP A 723 33.50 12.15 38.25
CA ASP A 723 34.42 11.62 39.25
C ASP A 723 33.87 10.33 39.91
N ILE A 724 34.61 9.78 40.87
CA ILE A 724 34.20 8.59 41.63
C ILE A 724 32.97 8.84 42.50
N LEU A 725 32.81 10.07 43.03
CA LEU A 725 31.68 10.43 43.91
C LEU A 725 30.36 10.46 43.14
N SER A 726 30.42 10.84 41.86
CA SER A 726 29.27 10.96 40.96
C SER A 726 29.03 9.74 40.09
N THR A 727 30.00 8.83 39.97
CA THR A 727 29.79 7.55 39.25
C THR A 727 29.04 6.57 40.14
N ARG A 728 27.94 6.01 39.65
CA ARG A 728 27.05 5.14 40.45
C ARG A 728 26.81 3.79 39.79
N VAL A 729 26.72 2.75 40.60
CA VAL A 729 26.29 1.40 40.20
C VAL A 729 24.87 1.18 40.69
N ILE A 730 24.00 0.68 39.83
CA ILE A 730 22.59 0.41 40.14
C ILE A 730 22.38 -1.10 40.16
N TRP A 731 21.70 -1.60 41.20
CA TRP A 731 21.34 -3.02 41.33
C TRP A 731 20.01 -3.18 42.06
N SER A 732 19.41 -4.36 41.93
CA SER A 732 18.25 -4.78 42.72
C SER A 732 18.60 -5.94 43.64
N ASP A 733 17.94 -6.01 44.80
CA ASP A 733 18.02 -7.18 45.68
C ASP A 733 16.94 -8.23 45.37
N SER A 734 16.94 -9.33 46.14
CA SER A 734 15.96 -10.42 46.03
C SER A 734 14.53 -10.03 46.39
N THR A 735 14.32 -8.87 47.02
CA THR A 735 13.01 -8.29 47.32
C THR A 735 12.56 -7.28 46.26
N ALA A 736 13.30 -7.19 45.15
CA ALA A 736 13.11 -6.21 44.09
C ALA A 736 13.08 -4.75 44.61
N ALA A 737 13.85 -4.47 45.67
CA ALA A 737 14.22 -3.11 46.01
C ALA A 737 15.38 -2.68 45.09
N LEU A 738 15.36 -1.43 44.65
CA LEU A 738 16.37 -0.89 43.72
C LEU A 738 17.28 0.08 44.47
N PHE A 739 18.58 -0.06 44.29
CA PHE A 739 19.61 0.74 44.96
C PHE A 739 20.53 1.42 43.94
N SER A 740 21.07 2.57 44.31
CA SER A 740 22.13 3.28 43.59
C SER A 740 23.28 3.56 44.55
N GLY A 741 24.44 2.99 44.27
CA GLY A 741 25.65 3.15 45.08
C GLY A 741 26.68 3.97 44.34
N ALA A 742 27.11 5.10 44.90
CA ALA A 742 28.30 5.80 44.43
C ALA A 742 29.56 4.97 44.72
N LEU A 743 30.59 5.06 43.87
CA LEU A 743 31.80 4.23 44.00
C LEU A 743 32.59 4.47 45.30
N ASN A 744 32.31 5.55 46.02
CA ASN A 744 32.86 5.83 47.36
C ASN A 744 32.18 5.04 48.51
N GLY A 745 31.05 4.38 48.23
CA GLY A 745 30.28 3.61 49.22
C GLY A 745 28.96 4.25 49.68
N THR A 746 28.60 5.44 49.22
CA THR A 746 27.29 6.04 49.53
C THR A 746 26.18 5.32 48.76
N ILE A 747 25.20 4.75 49.45
CA ILE A 747 24.09 3.98 48.85
C ILE A 747 22.76 4.69 49.11
N ASP A 748 22.01 4.93 48.03
CA ASP A 748 20.63 5.43 48.06
C ASP A 748 19.66 4.33 47.61
N ARG A 749 18.46 4.29 48.19
CA ARG A 749 17.37 3.44 47.70
C ARG A 749 16.51 4.20 46.70
N LEU A 750 16.43 3.69 45.48
CA LEU A 750 15.64 4.25 44.38
C LEU A 750 14.19 3.72 44.36
N ALA A 751 13.99 2.48 44.81
CA ALA A 751 12.65 1.87 44.88
C ALA A 751 12.52 0.96 46.10
N SER A 752 11.36 0.99 46.74
CA SER A 752 11.02 0.12 47.86
C SER A 752 10.88 -1.35 47.43
N PRO A 753 11.04 -2.32 48.36
CA PRO A 753 10.74 -3.73 48.11
C PRO A 753 9.33 -3.95 47.54
N GLY A 754 9.16 -4.99 46.71
CA GLY A 754 7.87 -5.35 46.13
C GLY A 754 7.95 -6.62 45.30
N SER A 755 6.83 -7.04 44.72
CA SER A 755 6.79 -8.18 43.81
C SER A 755 7.29 -7.81 42.41
N GLY A 756 7.71 -8.83 41.66
CA GLY A 756 8.11 -8.67 40.26
C GLY A 756 9.57 -8.25 40.04
N VAL A 757 9.88 -7.83 38.82
CA VAL A 757 11.22 -7.35 38.43
C VAL A 757 11.22 -5.83 38.32
N VAL A 758 12.31 -5.19 38.73
CA VAL A 758 12.50 -3.74 38.63
C VAL A 758 13.61 -3.43 37.64
N LEU A 759 13.29 -2.57 36.69
CA LEU A 759 14.16 -2.18 35.60
C LEU A 759 14.41 -0.67 35.63
N PRO A 760 15.61 -0.20 36.01
CA PRO A 760 15.97 1.22 35.97
C PRO A 760 16.20 1.68 34.53
N GLY A 761 16.12 2.99 34.30
CA GLY A 761 16.59 3.65 33.08
C GLY A 761 15.70 4.81 32.67
N ASP A 762 16.15 5.62 31.72
CA ASP A 762 15.28 6.61 31.05
C ASP A 762 14.39 5.86 30.04
N ARG A 763 13.16 5.55 30.46
CA ARG A 763 12.26 4.62 29.75
C ARG A 763 11.44 5.32 28.69
N ASN A 764 11.07 6.57 28.93
CA ASN A 764 10.29 7.40 28.00
C ASN A 764 11.15 8.42 27.22
N ALA A 765 12.48 8.40 27.40
CA ALA A 765 13.44 9.26 26.72
C ALA A 765 13.34 10.75 27.07
N ASP A 766 12.94 11.08 28.31
CA ASP A 766 12.86 12.48 28.76
C ASP A 766 14.08 12.96 29.55
N GLY A 767 15.13 12.13 29.62
CA GLY A 767 16.38 12.44 30.32
C GLY A 767 16.32 12.22 31.83
N SER A 768 15.20 11.76 32.38
CA SER A 768 15.07 11.42 33.80
C SER A 768 15.25 9.92 34.04
N LEU A 769 15.75 9.54 35.22
CA LEU A 769 15.79 8.15 35.63
C LEU A 769 14.39 7.67 36.05
N ASP A 770 13.84 6.71 35.32
CA ASP A 770 12.61 6.01 35.67
C ASP A 770 12.90 4.65 36.29
N VAL A 771 11.92 4.17 37.04
CA VAL A 771 11.88 2.83 37.61
C VAL A 771 10.63 2.14 37.08
N LEU A 772 10.83 1.14 36.22
CA LEU A 772 9.78 0.30 35.66
C LEU A 772 9.68 -1.01 36.45
N ARG A 773 8.55 -1.27 37.09
CA ARG A 773 8.26 -2.51 37.79
C ARG A 773 7.29 -3.36 36.96
N ILE A 774 7.69 -4.61 36.71
CA ILE A 774 6.87 -5.62 36.04
C ILE A 774 6.42 -6.62 37.10
N THR A 775 5.15 -6.58 37.49
CA THR A 775 4.55 -7.58 38.38
C THR A 775 4.07 -8.79 37.56
N ALA A 776 3.27 -9.68 38.15
CA ALA A 776 2.71 -10.81 37.42
C ALA A 776 1.94 -10.36 36.16
N ASP A 777 1.08 -9.34 36.26
CA ASP A 777 0.17 -8.94 35.18
C ASP A 777 0.24 -7.44 34.83
N SER A 778 1.07 -6.66 35.52
CA SER A 778 1.03 -5.20 35.45
C SER A 778 2.40 -4.59 35.22
N LEU A 779 2.39 -3.48 34.48
CA LEU A 779 3.53 -2.61 34.23
C LEU A 779 3.33 -1.29 34.99
N ILE A 780 4.24 -0.96 35.90
CA ILE A 780 4.15 0.21 36.76
C ILE A 780 5.41 1.03 36.59
N MET A 781 5.27 2.27 36.11
CA MET A 781 6.39 3.20 36.00
C MET A 781 6.33 4.24 37.11
N THR A 782 7.46 4.47 37.75
CA THR A 782 7.61 5.50 38.79
C THR A 782 8.83 6.36 38.53
N ARG A 783 8.76 7.62 38.96
CA ARG A 783 9.85 8.59 38.89
C ARG A 783 10.02 9.28 40.23
N ALA A 784 11.24 9.25 40.77
CA ALA A 784 11.53 9.75 42.11
C ALA A 784 10.52 9.26 43.18
N GLY A 785 10.09 8.00 43.07
CA GLY A 785 9.11 7.37 43.96
C GLY A 785 7.63 7.75 43.71
N ARG A 786 7.33 8.63 42.75
CA ARG A 786 5.96 8.98 42.36
C ARG A 786 5.51 8.15 41.16
N PRO A 787 4.25 7.67 41.10
CA PRO A 787 3.75 6.94 39.94
C PRO A 787 3.66 7.86 38.72
N VAL A 788 4.13 7.35 37.58
CA VAL A 788 3.92 7.94 36.24
C VAL A 788 2.72 7.28 35.59
N PHE A 789 2.70 5.95 35.50
CA PHE A 789 1.53 5.18 35.10
C PHE A 789 1.52 3.79 35.75
N SER A 790 0.35 3.15 35.73
CA SER A 790 0.17 1.75 36.09
C SER A 790 -0.84 1.13 35.12
N ARG A 791 -0.46 0.05 34.44
CA ARG A 791 -1.30 -0.66 33.47
C ARG A 791 -1.31 -2.15 33.75
N SER A 792 -2.48 -2.73 33.98
CA SER A 792 -2.68 -4.18 33.99
C SER A 792 -2.99 -4.69 32.58
N PHE A 793 -2.49 -5.88 32.27
CA PHE A 793 -2.70 -6.60 31.02
C PHE A 793 -3.63 -7.81 31.22
N GLY A 794 -3.99 -8.13 32.47
CA GLY A 794 -4.90 -9.23 32.83
C GLY A 794 -4.38 -10.64 32.51
N ALA A 795 -3.07 -10.79 32.29
CA ALA A 795 -2.38 -12.05 32.01
C ALA A 795 -0.90 -11.93 32.38
N ALA A 796 -0.20 -13.06 32.51
CA ALA A 796 1.19 -13.07 32.92
C ALA A 796 2.08 -12.32 31.91
N LEU A 797 2.92 -11.41 32.40
CA LEU A 797 3.93 -10.71 31.60
C LEU A 797 5.27 -11.45 31.65
N LEU A 798 6.04 -11.39 30.55
CA LEU A 798 7.47 -11.70 30.67
C LEU A 798 8.12 -10.69 31.63
N PRO A 799 9.01 -11.13 32.54
CA PRO A 799 9.68 -10.26 33.50
C PRO A 799 10.83 -9.45 32.86
N ARG A 800 10.57 -8.92 31.66
CA ARG A 800 11.50 -8.17 30.81
C ARG A 800 10.72 -7.13 30.00
N ALA A 801 11.29 -5.93 29.92
CA ALA A 801 10.82 -4.89 29.01
C ALA A 801 12.03 -4.12 28.45
N ASP A 802 12.19 -4.18 27.15
CA ASP A 802 13.21 -3.42 26.42
C ASP A 802 12.60 -2.09 25.96
N ARG A 803 13.44 -1.05 25.85
CA ARG A 803 13.07 0.24 25.27
C ARG A 803 13.48 0.26 23.80
N TYR A 804 12.61 0.81 22.96
CA TYR A 804 12.85 1.01 21.53
C TYR A 804 12.71 2.49 21.18
N ALA A 805 13.59 2.99 20.33
CA ALA A 805 13.45 4.31 19.73
C ALA A 805 12.59 4.19 18.48
N MET A 806 11.54 5.02 18.37
CA MET A 806 10.61 5.04 17.24
C MET A 806 10.39 6.48 16.74
N ASN A 807 9.78 6.61 15.57
CA ASN A 807 9.28 7.89 15.08
C ASN A 807 8.21 8.41 16.05
N GLY A 808 8.47 9.55 16.71
CA GLY A 808 7.55 10.15 17.68
C GLY A 808 7.87 9.87 19.17
N GLY A 809 8.89 9.08 19.50
CA GLY A 809 9.34 8.91 20.88
C GLY A 809 9.90 7.53 21.23
N ALA A 810 10.12 7.28 22.52
CA ALA A 810 10.51 5.96 23.01
C ALA A 810 9.29 5.12 23.40
N MET A 811 9.35 3.84 23.04
CA MET A 811 8.34 2.85 23.35
C MET A 811 8.92 1.74 24.21
N ILE A 812 8.09 1.16 25.07
CA ILE A 812 8.42 0.05 25.96
C ILE A 812 7.79 -1.23 25.37
N GLY A 813 8.60 -2.25 25.13
CA GLY A 813 8.11 -3.55 24.68
C GLY A 813 7.56 -4.38 25.82
N VAL A 814 6.39 -4.96 25.61
CA VAL A 814 5.70 -5.84 26.56
C VAL A 814 5.34 -7.14 25.86
N VAL A 815 5.51 -8.27 26.55
CA VAL A 815 5.17 -9.60 26.04
C VAL A 815 4.22 -10.26 27.02
N VAL A 816 3.12 -10.81 26.49
CA VAL A 816 2.07 -11.53 27.21
C VAL A 816 2.00 -12.95 26.64
N PRO A 817 2.88 -13.87 27.09
CA PRO A 817 3.05 -15.19 26.46
C PRO A 817 1.78 -16.04 26.43
N ASP A 818 0.99 -16.01 27.51
CA ASP A 818 -0.25 -16.80 27.64
C ASP A 818 -1.30 -16.45 26.58
N ARG A 819 -1.21 -15.25 26.00
CA ARG A 819 -2.09 -14.78 24.93
C ARG A 819 -1.42 -14.77 23.57
N ALA A 820 -0.16 -15.21 23.47
CA ALA A 820 0.69 -15.04 22.30
C ALA A 820 0.69 -13.60 21.77
N GLN A 821 0.84 -12.62 22.67
CA GLN A 821 0.81 -11.21 22.32
C GLN A 821 2.11 -10.48 22.65
N VAL A 822 2.55 -9.63 21.73
CA VAL A 822 3.56 -8.59 21.95
C VAL A 822 2.95 -7.21 21.72
N LEU A 823 3.38 -6.23 22.52
CA LEU A 823 2.88 -4.85 22.47
C LEU A 823 4.04 -3.86 22.59
N LEU A 824 3.83 -2.68 22.02
CA LEU A 824 4.60 -1.48 22.30
C LEU A 824 3.71 -0.49 23.06
N VAL A 825 4.19 0.04 24.17
CA VAL A 825 3.49 1.06 24.95
C VAL A 825 4.33 2.32 25.13
N ASP A 826 3.69 3.49 25.13
CA ASP A 826 4.35 4.78 25.33
C ASP A 826 4.72 5.04 26.81
N GLY A 827 5.32 6.19 27.10
CA GLY A 827 5.67 6.61 28.45
C GLY A 827 4.49 6.85 29.39
N MET A 828 3.24 6.80 28.89
CA MET A 828 2.00 6.87 29.68
C MET A 828 1.30 5.51 29.76
N GLY A 829 1.88 4.48 29.15
CA GLY A 829 1.33 3.13 29.11
C GLY A 829 0.26 2.94 28.03
N HIS A 830 0.03 3.87 27.09
CA HIS A 830 -0.88 3.65 25.96
C HIS A 830 -0.23 2.76 24.91
N ALA A 831 -0.98 1.84 24.32
CA ALA A 831 -0.45 0.99 23.26
C ALA A 831 -0.28 1.77 21.95
N LEU A 832 0.76 1.43 21.17
CA LEU A 832 0.87 1.86 19.77
C LEU A 832 -0.37 1.39 19.00
N LYS A 833 -0.76 2.16 17.98
CA LYS A 833 -1.85 1.79 17.06
C LYS A 833 -1.60 0.39 16.46
N ASN A 834 -2.67 -0.38 16.24
CA ASN A 834 -2.63 -1.72 15.65
C ASN A 834 -1.84 -2.78 16.46
N MET A 835 -1.82 -2.63 17.79
CA MET A 835 -1.31 -3.61 18.75
C MET A 835 -2.48 -4.27 19.52
N PRO A 836 -2.34 -5.49 20.04
CA PRO A 836 -1.14 -6.35 20.07
C PRO A 836 -0.84 -7.08 18.76
N LEU A 837 0.39 -7.56 18.60
CA LEU A 837 0.78 -8.50 17.53
C LEU A 837 0.94 -9.91 18.07
N GLU A 838 0.84 -10.90 17.20
CA GLU A 838 1.09 -12.29 17.57
C GLU A 838 2.58 -12.55 17.82
N GLY A 839 2.92 -12.94 19.05
CA GLY A 839 4.27 -13.34 19.46
C GLY A 839 4.38 -13.72 20.94
N VAL A 840 5.32 -14.58 21.28
CA VAL A 840 5.52 -15.14 22.63
C VAL A 840 6.88 -14.84 23.25
N SER A 841 7.82 -14.30 22.48
CA SER A 841 9.20 -14.05 22.94
C SER A 841 9.52 -12.56 23.06
N PRO A 842 10.61 -12.22 23.79
CA PRO A 842 11.25 -10.92 23.60
C PRO A 842 11.55 -10.67 22.12
N PHE A 843 11.49 -9.41 21.71
CA PHE A 843 11.57 -9.03 20.31
C PHE A 843 12.63 -7.95 20.07
N SER A 844 12.95 -7.72 18.81
CA SER A 844 13.84 -6.63 18.38
C SER A 844 13.13 -5.77 17.35
N ILE A 845 13.48 -4.49 17.29
CA ILE A 845 12.94 -3.57 16.29
C ILE A 845 14.10 -2.99 15.48
N ALA A 846 13.97 -3.07 14.17
CA ALA A 846 14.96 -2.57 13.24
C ALA A 846 14.34 -2.40 11.86
N ASP A 847 14.82 -1.40 11.12
CA ASP A 847 14.65 -1.31 9.67
C ASP A 847 15.61 -2.31 9.00
N LEU A 848 15.09 -3.46 8.56
CA LEU A 848 15.84 -4.60 8.08
C LEU A 848 16.38 -4.40 6.66
N ASN A 849 15.59 -3.80 5.78
CA ASN A 849 15.94 -3.58 4.37
C ASN A 849 16.45 -2.16 4.08
N LEU A 850 16.50 -1.28 5.09
CA LEU A 850 16.85 0.13 4.99
C LEU A 850 15.86 0.95 4.16
N ASP A 851 14.59 0.57 4.19
CA ASP A 851 13.52 1.30 3.49
C ASP A 851 12.90 2.41 4.36
N GLY A 852 13.40 2.68 5.56
CA GLY A 852 12.87 3.70 6.46
C GLY A 852 11.65 3.27 7.27
N THR A 853 11.12 2.06 7.03
CA THR A 853 10.10 1.43 7.88
C THR A 853 10.76 0.57 8.95
N LEU A 854 10.15 0.49 10.13
CA LEU A 854 10.66 -0.35 11.21
C LEU A 854 9.93 -1.69 11.20
N GLU A 855 10.67 -2.79 11.36
CA GLU A 855 10.08 -4.10 11.60
C GLU A 855 10.21 -4.52 13.06
N LEU A 856 9.19 -5.20 13.59
CA LEU A 856 9.23 -5.94 14.85
C LEU A 856 9.50 -7.41 14.57
N ILE A 857 10.57 -7.95 15.13
CA ILE A 857 11.01 -9.33 14.96
C ILE A 857 10.81 -10.11 16.26
N THR A 858 9.93 -11.11 16.22
CA THR A 858 9.57 -11.95 17.39
C THR A 858 9.33 -13.41 16.95
N THR A 859 8.95 -14.27 17.89
CA THR A 859 8.54 -15.64 17.57
C THR A 859 7.12 -15.94 17.96
N ARG A 860 6.47 -16.78 17.17
CA ARG A 860 5.13 -17.31 17.45
C ARG A 860 5.22 -18.56 18.32
N ALA A 861 4.08 -18.96 18.90
CA ALA A 861 3.99 -20.13 19.78
C ALA A 861 4.40 -21.45 19.09
N ASN A 862 4.28 -21.52 17.75
CA ASN A 862 4.70 -22.67 16.95
C ASN A 862 6.24 -22.74 16.73
N GLY A 863 7.01 -21.73 17.15
CA GLY A 863 8.46 -21.65 16.94
C GLY A 863 8.88 -20.96 15.64
N SER A 864 7.96 -20.38 14.86
CA SER A 864 8.35 -19.59 13.68
C SER A 864 8.86 -18.20 14.10
N LEU A 865 9.99 -17.78 13.54
CA LEU A 865 10.51 -16.41 13.62
C LEU A 865 9.75 -15.54 12.61
N VAL A 866 9.19 -14.43 13.05
CA VAL A 866 8.35 -13.56 12.23
C VAL A 866 8.84 -12.12 12.29
N ALA A 867 8.70 -11.41 11.18
CA ALA A 867 8.87 -9.96 11.12
C ALA A 867 7.55 -9.29 10.73
N TYR A 868 7.16 -8.29 11.51
CA TYR A 868 6.00 -7.46 11.24
C TYR A 868 6.43 -6.04 10.91
N GLN A 869 5.92 -5.46 9.84
CA GLN A 869 6.11 -4.05 9.52
C GLN A 869 5.33 -3.17 10.51
N LEU A 870 5.98 -2.22 11.16
CA LEU A 870 5.34 -1.25 12.06
C LEU A 870 4.89 0.01 11.28
N PRO A 871 3.87 0.73 11.78
CA PRO A 871 3.35 1.94 11.14
C PRO A 871 4.31 3.13 11.19
#